data_AF-A0A9E7FSM1-F1
#
_entry.id   AF-A0A9E7FSM1-F1
#
_cell.length_a   1.000
_cell.length_b   1.000
_cell.length_c   1.000
_cell.angle_alpha   90.00
_cell.angle_beta   90.00
_cell.angle_gamma   90.00
#
_symmetry.space_group_name_H-M   'P 1'
#
loop_
_entity.id
_entity.type
_entity.pdbx_description
1 polymer ?
#
loop_
_entity_poly.entity_id
_entity_poly.type
_entity_poly.pdbx_seq_one_letter_code
_entity_poly.pdbx_strand_id
1 'polypeptide(L)'
;MTCIKLCHCITAPSNPIHPRGYRMATEMFLLVLLAMASSLAMASDPSQLQDFCVADKDSKVLVNGFVCKDPMVVKADDFSLSGLDMPGDTGNKFGFNVTQANVNQIPGLNTLGISMVRIDYVPKGLNPPHTHPRATEILTVIEGQLLVGFVTSNTDNRLFTKMLKKGDVFVFPQGLIHFQFNPGYTNTFAIGALSSQNPGTITIADAVFGSNPPISDEILAKAFQVDKKLIDWLQAEMATEMFLLALLAMASSLAMASDPSQLQDFCVADKDSKVLVNGFVCKDPMVVKADDFSLSGLDMPGDTGNKFGFNVTQANVNQIPGLNTLGISMVRIDYVPKGLNPPHTHPRATEILTVIEGQLLVGFVTSNTDNRLFTKMLNKGDVFVFPQGLIHFQFNPGYTNTFAIGALSSQNPGTITIADAVFGSNPPISDEILAKAFQEGKQSLRLCQKASYPASRWQATRLPMAAKILLIALLALASSHALASDPSPLQDFCVADMDSKVRVNGFVCKDPTVVKAEDFFSTGLDKAGDTGKKLGSNVTAVNVNKIVGLNTLGISMVRIDYAPKGLNAPHTHPRATEILTVIEGQLFVGFVTSNSDNGNRLFTKMLKKGDVFVFPQGLIHFQFNPGYTNTVAIGALSSQNPGTITIADAVFGSKPPISDDILAKAFQVDKKTIDLLQAQF
;
A
#
# COMPACT_ATOMS: atom_id res chain seq x y z
N MET A 1 -26.64 -54.84 -55.90
CA MET A 1 -25.47 -54.85 -56.82
C MET A 1 -25.35 -53.45 -57.41
N THR A 2 -24.14 -52.96 -57.73
CA THR A 2 -23.82 -51.77 -58.58
C THR A 2 -24.35 -50.35 -58.26
N CYS A 3 -23.42 -49.39 -58.33
CA CYS A 3 -23.49 -48.07 -58.99
C CYS A 3 -24.58 -46.99 -58.70
N ILE A 4 -24.11 -45.87 -58.11
CA ILE A 4 -23.86 -44.56 -58.78
C ILE A 4 -25.03 -43.77 -59.45
N LYS A 5 -25.26 -42.57 -58.86
CA LYS A 5 -25.60 -41.23 -59.44
C LYS A 5 -26.88 -40.95 -60.27
N LEU A 6 -27.55 -39.86 -59.83
CA LEU A 6 -28.12 -38.70 -60.57
C LEU A 6 -29.01 -38.89 -61.81
N CYS A 7 -30.13 -38.17 -61.81
CA CYS A 7 -30.27 -36.96 -62.64
C CYS A 7 -31.20 -35.91 -62.00
N HIS A 8 -31.15 -34.67 -62.51
CA HIS A 8 -31.96 -33.50 -62.08
C HIS A 8 -32.80 -32.99 -63.26
N CYS A 9 -33.92 -32.31 -62.96
CA CYS A 9 -34.50 -31.26 -63.81
C CYS A 9 -35.27 -30.24 -62.94
N ILE A 10 -35.26 -28.96 -63.31
CA ILE A 10 -35.79 -27.83 -62.52
C ILE A 10 -36.46 -26.78 -63.42
N THR A 11 -37.69 -26.37 -63.09
CA THR A 11 -38.34 -25.05 -63.34
C THR A 11 -39.63 -25.02 -62.48
N ALA A 12 -39.92 -24.12 -61.53
CA ALA A 12 -39.89 -22.63 -61.47
C ALA A 12 -41.06 -21.96 -62.24
N PRO A 13 -41.60 -20.76 -61.85
CA PRO A 13 -41.11 -19.79 -60.83
C PRO A 13 -42.17 -19.14 -59.88
N SER A 14 -41.70 -18.32 -58.91
CA SER A 14 -42.25 -17.05 -58.29
C SER A 14 -43.78 -16.86 -58.01
N ASN A 15 -44.24 -16.15 -56.97
CA ASN A 15 -43.71 -14.89 -56.40
C ASN A 15 -44.08 -14.70 -54.88
N PRO A 16 -43.97 -13.53 -54.19
CA PRO A 16 -43.00 -13.38 -53.10
C PRO A 16 -43.55 -13.04 -51.70
N ILE A 17 -42.71 -13.18 -50.66
CA ILE A 17 -42.91 -12.59 -49.31
C ILE A 17 -41.61 -11.90 -48.87
N HIS A 18 -41.71 -10.66 -48.35
CA HIS A 18 -40.57 -9.83 -47.93
C HIS A 18 -40.16 -10.08 -46.46
N PRO A 19 -38.89 -10.42 -46.15
CA PRO A 19 -38.39 -10.48 -44.78
C PRO A 19 -37.89 -9.10 -44.27
N ARG A 20 -38.80 -8.13 -44.07
CA ARG A 20 -38.41 -6.81 -43.51
C ARG A 20 -37.97 -6.86 -42.04
N GLY A 21 -38.38 -7.87 -41.26
CA GLY A 21 -38.13 -7.95 -39.81
C GLY A 21 -36.66 -8.19 -39.43
N TYR A 22 -35.94 -9.03 -40.18
CA TYR A 22 -34.58 -9.44 -39.79
C TYR A 22 -33.55 -8.30 -39.82
N ARG A 23 -33.68 -7.36 -40.76
CA ARG A 23 -32.67 -6.31 -40.95
C ARG A 23 -32.63 -5.33 -39.79
N MET A 24 -33.79 -4.85 -39.32
CA MET A 24 -33.86 -3.95 -38.15
C MET A 24 -33.40 -4.65 -36.87
N ALA A 25 -33.64 -5.96 -36.72
CA ALA A 25 -33.13 -6.71 -35.57
C ALA A 25 -31.60 -6.78 -35.57
N THR A 26 -30.95 -6.98 -36.73
CA THR A 26 -29.48 -6.96 -36.83
C THR A 26 -28.89 -5.55 -36.64
N GLU A 27 -29.54 -4.52 -37.17
CA GLU A 27 -29.11 -3.12 -37.04
C GLU A 27 -29.29 -2.61 -35.59
N MET A 28 -30.36 -3.00 -34.87
CA MET A 28 -30.48 -2.78 -33.43
C MET A 28 -29.41 -3.54 -32.63
N PHE A 29 -29.11 -4.79 -32.99
CA PHE A 29 -28.08 -5.58 -32.30
C PHE A 29 -26.68 -4.98 -32.49
N LEU A 30 -26.36 -4.44 -33.67
CA LEU A 30 -25.14 -3.66 -33.88
C LEU A 30 -25.14 -2.35 -33.10
N LEU A 31 -26.25 -1.61 -33.04
CA LEU A 31 -26.34 -0.37 -32.24
C LEU A 31 -26.14 -0.63 -30.74
N VAL A 32 -26.69 -1.72 -30.20
CA VAL A 32 -26.44 -2.15 -28.81
C VAL A 32 -24.97 -2.57 -28.61
N LEU A 33 -24.37 -3.29 -29.56
CA LEU A 33 -22.94 -3.64 -29.49
C LEU A 33 -22.02 -2.42 -29.59
N LEU A 34 -22.32 -1.44 -30.44
CA LEU A 34 -21.54 -0.19 -30.52
C LEU A 34 -21.72 0.66 -29.25
N ALA A 35 -22.93 0.73 -28.68
CA ALA A 35 -23.16 1.42 -27.40
C ALA A 35 -22.40 0.78 -26.23
N MET A 36 -22.18 -0.54 -26.25
CA MET A 36 -21.30 -1.23 -25.30
C MET A 36 -19.81 -1.12 -25.64
N ALA A 37 -19.45 -0.77 -26.87
CA ALA A 37 -18.06 -0.56 -27.30
C ALA A 37 -17.55 0.87 -27.06
N SER A 38 -18.45 1.85 -26.85
CA SER A 38 -18.12 3.23 -26.51
C SER A 38 -18.14 3.48 -24.99
N SER A 39 -17.26 2.81 -24.25
CA SER A 39 -17.06 3.08 -22.82
C SER A 39 -16.37 4.43 -22.62
N LEU A 40 -17.10 5.42 -22.10
CA LEU A 40 -16.48 6.61 -21.51
C LEU A 40 -15.71 6.18 -20.25
N ALA A 41 -14.44 6.58 -20.15
CA ALA A 41 -13.60 6.23 -19.02
C ALA A 41 -14.07 6.95 -17.75
N MET A 42 -14.45 6.18 -16.75
CA MET A 42 -14.68 6.64 -15.38
C MET A 42 -13.68 5.94 -14.48
N ALA A 43 -12.58 6.65 -14.16
CA ALA A 43 -11.75 6.31 -13.02
C ALA A 43 -12.33 7.02 -11.80
N SER A 44 -12.61 6.27 -10.75
CA SER A 44 -12.97 6.81 -9.44
C SER A 44 -12.49 5.84 -8.37
N ASP A 45 -12.30 6.35 -7.16
CA ASP A 45 -12.39 5.57 -5.95
C ASP A 45 -13.73 4.78 -5.92
N PRO A 46 -13.85 3.66 -5.19
CA PRO A 46 -15.11 2.94 -5.04
C PRO A 46 -16.20 3.89 -4.55
N SER A 47 -17.19 4.15 -5.42
CA SER A 47 -18.32 5.02 -5.10
C SER A 47 -19.02 4.51 -3.85
N GLN A 48 -19.39 5.42 -2.94
CA GLN A 48 -20.17 5.05 -1.75
C GLN A 48 -21.40 4.22 -2.17
N LEU A 49 -21.58 3.06 -1.53
CA LEU A 49 -22.66 2.11 -1.86
C LEU A 49 -24.05 2.58 -1.37
N GLN A 50 -24.11 3.78 -0.79
CA GLN A 50 -25.24 4.45 -0.16
C GLN A 50 -24.92 5.96 -0.09
N ASP A 51 -25.94 6.82 -0.08
CA ASP A 51 -25.77 8.29 -0.22
C ASP A 51 -24.94 8.96 0.91
N PHE A 52 -24.78 8.29 2.05
CA PHE A 52 -23.97 8.72 3.19
C PHE A 52 -23.65 7.53 4.12
N CYS A 53 -22.55 7.59 4.87
CA CYS A 53 -22.21 6.62 5.93
C CYS A 53 -21.89 7.36 7.24
N VAL A 54 -22.91 7.92 7.90
CA VAL A 54 -22.72 8.64 9.19
C VAL A 54 -22.02 7.74 10.22
N ALA A 55 -20.94 8.23 10.82
CA ALA A 55 -20.17 7.49 11.82
C ALA A 55 -21.01 7.11 13.05
N ASP A 56 -21.15 5.80 13.28
CA ASP A 56 -21.49 5.26 14.58
C ASP A 56 -20.20 5.24 15.44
N LYS A 57 -20.22 6.02 16.53
CA LYS A 57 -19.12 6.15 17.49
C LYS A 57 -19.30 5.24 18.72
N ASP A 58 -20.46 4.62 18.86
CA ASP A 58 -20.80 3.72 19.96
C ASP A 58 -20.53 2.24 19.59
N SER A 59 -20.33 1.93 18.32
CA SER A 59 -20.04 0.56 17.87
C SER A 59 -18.67 0.04 18.31
N LYS A 60 -18.66 -1.21 18.80
CA LYS A 60 -17.46 -2.00 19.14
C LYS A 60 -16.69 -2.54 17.93
N VAL A 61 -17.27 -2.53 16.72
CA VAL A 61 -16.62 -3.13 15.56
C VAL A 61 -15.70 -2.10 14.94
N LEU A 62 -14.42 -2.19 15.27
CA LEU A 62 -13.40 -1.31 14.72
C LEU A 62 -13.11 -1.74 13.28
N VAL A 63 -13.14 -0.76 12.39
CA VAL A 63 -12.81 -0.91 10.97
C VAL A 63 -11.71 0.09 10.63
N ASN A 64 -11.25 0.10 9.39
CA ASN A 64 -10.51 1.24 8.88
C ASN A 64 -11.47 2.44 8.79
N GLY A 65 -11.50 3.29 9.82
CA GLY A 65 -12.48 4.38 9.97
C GLY A 65 -13.65 4.01 10.90
N PHE A 66 -14.82 4.61 10.66
CA PHE A 66 -16.05 4.34 11.43
C PHE A 66 -17.05 3.53 10.61
N VAL A 67 -17.91 2.79 11.32
CA VAL A 67 -19.02 2.02 10.73
C VAL A 67 -20.25 2.91 10.58
N CYS A 68 -21.14 2.59 9.64
CA CYS A 68 -22.32 3.41 9.39
C CYS A 68 -23.41 3.20 10.45
N LYS A 69 -24.04 4.28 10.93
CA LYS A 69 -25.35 4.24 11.60
C LYS A 69 -26.43 3.66 10.66
N ASP A 70 -27.52 3.17 11.25
CA ASP A 70 -28.76 2.90 10.51
C ASP A 70 -29.26 4.22 9.85
N PRO A 71 -29.45 4.28 8.50
CA PRO A 71 -29.96 5.47 7.82
C PRO A 71 -31.30 5.97 8.36
N MET A 72 -32.11 5.12 9.01
CA MET A 72 -33.41 5.49 9.58
C MET A 72 -33.31 6.33 10.87
N VAL A 73 -32.13 6.42 11.51
CA VAL A 73 -31.91 7.22 12.74
C VAL A 73 -31.03 8.46 12.54
N VAL A 74 -30.51 8.65 11.33
CA VAL A 74 -29.65 9.79 10.95
C VAL A 74 -30.45 11.10 10.88
N LYS A 75 -29.80 12.21 11.25
CA LYS A 75 -30.40 13.55 11.30
C LYS A 75 -29.53 14.60 10.62
N ALA A 76 -30.10 15.76 10.32
CA ALA A 76 -29.35 16.90 9.77
C ALA A 76 -28.17 17.33 10.69
N ASP A 77 -28.37 17.23 12.00
CA ASP A 77 -27.36 17.57 13.02
C ASP A 77 -26.05 16.76 12.85
N ASP A 78 -26.14 15.50 12.39
CA ASP A 78 -24.98 14.62 12.12
C ASP A 78 -24.03 15.20 11.05
N PHE A 79 -24.52 16.09 10.19
CA PHE A 79 -23.78 16.71 9.08
C PHE A 79 -23.35 18.16 9.36
N SER A 80 -23.48 18.65 10.60
CA SER A 80 -23.29 20.05 10.94
C SER A 80 -22.31 20.29 12.10
N LEU A 81 -21.64 21.44 12.09
CA LEU A 81 -20.90 21.99 13.22
C LEU A 81 -21.14 23.51 13.29
N SER A 82 -21.46 24.01 14.48
CA SER A 82 -21.55 25.43 14.80
C SER A 82 -20.32 25.92 15.56
N GLY A 83 -19.97 27.20 15.44
CA GLY A 83 -18.91 27.83 16.25
C GLY A 83 -17.51 27.82 15.63
N LEU A 84 -17.33 27.36 14.39
CA LEU A 84 -16.04 27.44 13.67
C LEU A 84 -15.65 28.90 13.34
N ASP A 85 -16.57 29.85 13.50
CA ASP A 85 -16.36 31.30 13.45
C ASP A 85 -15.69 31.86 14.74
N MET A 86 -15.68 31.11 15.84
CA MET A 86 -15.05 31.50 17.10
C MET A 86 -13.53 31.23 17.07
N PRO A 87 -12.68 32.16 17.58
CA PRO A 87 -11.25 31.90 17.74
C PRO A 87 -10.98 30.79 18.77
N GLY A 88 -10.03 29.90 18.46
CA GLY A 88 -9.53 28.90 19.41
C GLY A 88 -8.58 29.47 20.49
N ASP A 89 -8.37 28.72 21.58
CA ASP A 89 -7.47 29.15 22.66
C ASP A 89 -5.99 28.98 22.29
N THR A 90 -5.36 30.09 21.94
CA THR A 90 -3.94 30.20 21.61
C THR A 90 -3.02 30.32 22.83
N GLY A 91 -3.52 30.13 24.06
CA GLY A 91 -2.79 30.33 25.34
C GLY A 91 -1.62 29.38 25.64
N ASN A 92 -1.22 28.56 24.66
CA ASN A 92 -0.10 27.61 24.76
C ASN A 92 1.24 28.20 24.28
N LYS A 93 2.35 27.52 24.60
CA LYS A 93 3.73 27.91 24.24
C LYS A 93 3.95 28.15 22.73
N PHE A 94 3.23 27.44 21.88
CA PHE A 94 3.33 27.59 20.43
C PHE A 94 2.51 28.79 19.90
N GLY A 95 1.50 29.27 20.63
CA GLY A 95 0.74 30.48 20.28
C GLY A 95 -0.19 30.29 19.09
N PHE A 96 -0.72 29.07 18.89
CA PHE A 96 -1.69 28.74 17.86
C PHE A 96 -2.73 27.76 18.39
N ASN A 97 -3.87 27.62 17.72
CA ASN A 97 -4.84 26.54 17.99
C ASN A 97 -5.47 26.03 16.69
N VAL A 98 -5.71 24.72 16.60
CA VAL A 98 -6.43 24.08 15.50
C VAL A 98 -7.82 23.66 15.97
N THR A 99 -8.85 24.41 15.59
CA THR A 99 -10.25 24.05 15.81
C THR A 99 -10.70 23.13 14.68
N GLN A 100 -10.87 21.84 14.99
CA GLN A 100 -11.14 20.80 13.99
C GLN A 100 -12.63 20.65 13.68
N ALA A 101 -12.93 20.44 12.39
CA ALA A 101 -14.22 20.02 11.85
C ALA A 101 -14.02 18.76 11.01
N ASN A 102 -13.64 17.67 11.69
CA ASN A 102 -13.39 16.35 11.12
C ASN A 102 -14.49 15.35 11.55
N VAL A 103 -14.38 14.07 11.19
CA VAL A 103 -15.39 13.03 11.52
C VAL A 103 -15.74 12.94 13.02
N ASN A 104 -14.81 13.28 13.90
CA ASN A 104 -15.02 13.30 15.35
C ASN A 104 -15.94 14.45 15.80
N GLN A 105 -16.02 15.56 15.05
CA GLN A 105 -16.98 16.65 15.28
C GLN A 105 -18.24 16.52 14.42
N ILE A 106 -18.10 16.10 13.15
CA ILE A 106 -19.21 15.95 12.20
C ILE A 106 -19.30 14.48 11.77
N PRO A 107 -20.12 13.65 12.45
CA PRO A 107 -20.28 12.21 12.13
C PRO A 107 -20.55 11.91 10.66
N GLY A 108 -21.26 12.79 9.96
CA GLY A 108 -21.61 12.65 8.54
C GLY A 108 -20.43 12.74 7.57
N LEU A 109 -19.24 13.19 7.99
CA LEU A 109 -18.04 13.21 7.15
C LEU A 109 -17.43 11.81 6.89
N ASN A 110 -17.90 10.78 7.60
CA ASN A 110 -17.37 9.42 7.41
C ASN A 110 -17.64 8.89 5.99
N THR A 111 -16.59 8.29 5.42
CA THR A 111 -16.40 7.91 4.00
C THR A 111 -16.48 9.05 2.96
N LEU A 112 -16.65 10.33 3.35
CA LEU A 112 -16.73 11.45 2.40
C LEU A 112 -15.36 12.02 1.97
N GLY A 113 -14.25 11.53 2.51
CA GLY A 113 -12.90 11.90 2.05
C GLY A 113 -12.51 13.36 2.31
N ILE A 114 -13.19 14.07 3.22
CA ILE A 114 -12.95 15.49 3.49
C ILE A 114 -13.11 15.86 4.97
N SER A 115 -12.29 16.81 5.43
CA SER A 115 -12.48 17.53 6.69
C SER A 115 -12.06 19.00 6.55
N MET A 116 -12.41 19.82 7.54
CA MET A 116 -12.04 21.24 7.61
C MET A 116 -11.38 21.55 8.96
N VAL A 117 -10.53 22.57 8.99
CA VAL A 117 -9.95 23.14 10.21
C VAL A 117 -10.02 24.66 10.16
N ARG A 118 -10.17 25.30 11.32
CA ARG A 118 -9.75 26.68 11.54
C ARG A 118 -8.44 26.67 12.30
N ILE A 119 -7.51 27.54 11.93
CA ILE A 119 -6.26 27.73 12.66
C ILE A 119 -6.09 29.20 13.04
N ASP A 120 -6.05 29.48 14.34
CA ASP A 120 -5.81 30.81 14.91
C ASP A 120 -4.36 30.93 15.40
N TYR A 121 -3.75 32.11 15.22
CA TYR A 121 -2.36 32.39 15.61
C TYR A 121 -2.25 33.79 16.26
N VAL A 122 -1.66 33.89 17.45
CA VAL A 122 -1.23 35.18 18.03
C VAL A 122 0.05 35.70 17.33
N PRO A 123 0.54 36.92 17.60
CA PRO A 123 1.83 37.37 17.10
C PRO A 123 2.94 36.36 17.45
N LYS A 124 3.76 35.98 16.46
CA LYS A 124 4.76 34.89 16.55
C LYS A 124 4.17 33.50 16.87
N GLY A 125 2.87 33.30 16.69
CA GLY A 125 2.22 31.99 16.74
C GLY A 125 2.76 31.06 15.65
N LEU A 126 2.96 29.79 15.98
CA LEU A 126 3.58 28.79 15.12
C LEU A 126 2.80 27.47 15.21
N ASN A 127 2.27 26.98 14.10
CA ASN A 127 2.03 25.55 13.93
C ASN A 127 3.38 24.92 13.51
N PRO A 128 4.02 24.09 14.37
CA PRO A 128 5.39 23.60 14.15
C PRO A 128 5.50 22.69 12.91
N PRO A 129 6.72 22.32 12.47
CA PRO A 129 6.90 21.32 11.42
C PRO A 129 6.14 20.02 11.73
N HIS A 130 5.18 19.69 10.87
CA HIS A 130 4.30 18.53 10.98
C HIS A 130 4.01 17.93 9.59
N THR A 131 3.31 16.79 9.55
CA THR A 131 2.84 16.18 8.31
C THR A 131 1.49 15.48 8.50
N HIS A 132 0.70 15.42 7.44
CA HIS A 132 -0.58 14.70 7.38
C HIS A 132 -0.40 13.43 6.54
N PRO A 133 -0.34 12.22 7.15
CA PRO A 133 -0.10 10.99 6.40
C PRO A 133 -1.25 10.60 5.47
N ARG A 134 -2.50 11.03 5.76
CA ARG A 134 -3.71 10.61 5.03
C ARG A 134 -4.34 11.70 4.15
N ALA A 135 -3.83 12.93 4.15
CA ALA A 135 -4.47 14.04 3.42
C ALA A 135 -3.48 15.07 2.85
N THR A 136 -3.87 15.69 1.74
CA THR A 136 -3.37 16.99 1.28
C THR A 136 -4.20 18.09 1.95
N GLU A 137 -3.56 19.16 2.43
CA GLU A 137 -4.24 20.36 2.94
C GLU A 137 -4.27 21.47 1.86
N ILE A 138 -5.39 22.18 1.75
CA ILE A 138 -5.49 23.50 1.10
C ILE A 138 -5.92 24.56 2.12
N LEU A 139 -5.07 25.56 2.34
CA LEU A 139 -5.20 26.59 3.38
C LEU A 139 -5.48 27.96 2.76
N THR A 140 -6.49 28.66 3.28
CA THR A 140 -6.84 30.05 2.90
C THR A 140 -6.67 30.98 4.10
N VAL A 141 -5.90 32.06 3.97
CA VAL A 141 -5.77 33.06 5.04
C VAL A 141 -7.00 33.97 5.04
N ILE A 142 -7.75 34.00 6.15
CA ILE A 142 -8.98 34.79 6.28
C ILE A 142 -8.70 36.16 6.91
N GLU A 143 -7.69 36.26 7.77
CA GLU A 143 -7.23 37.53 8.34
C GLU A 143 -5.74 37.46 8.72
N GLY A 144 -5.03 38.58 8.60
CA GLY A 144 -3.60 38.67 8.93
C GLY A 144 -2.67 38.21 7.80
N GLN A 145 -1.51 37.66 8.17
CA GLN A 145 -0.47 37.18 7.25
C GLN A 145 0.28 35.96 7.83
N LEU A 146 0.50 34.94 7.00
CA LEU A 146 1.26 33.73 7.39
C LEU A 146 2.49 33.54 6.50
N LEU A 147 3.63 33.21 7.12
CA LEU A 147 4.73 32.53 6.46
C LEU A 147 4.43 31.03 6.49
N VAL A 148 4.27 30.42 5.31
CA VAL A 148 4.04 28.97 5.17
C VAL A 148 5.17 28.32 4.39
N GLY A 149 5.34 27.01 4.54
CA GLY A 149 6.19 26.24 3.63
C GLY A 149 6.14 24.74 3.83
N PHE A 150 6.62 24.00 2.83
CA PHE A 150 6.82 22.54 2.87
C PHE A 150 8.18 22.14 2.30
N VAL A 151 8.68 20.98 2.70
CA VAL A 151 9.96 20.41 2.24
C VAL A 151 9.68 19.18 1.36
N THR A 152 10.35 19.08 0.21
CA THR A 152 10.27 17.87 -0.65
C THR A 152 10.98 16.68 -0.02
N SER A 153 10.61 15.47 -0.43
CA SER A 153 11.37 14.26 -0.11
C SER A 153 12.81 14.29 -0.63
N ASN A 154 13.64 13.38 -0.10
CA ASN A 154 15.01 13.13 -0.54
C ASN A 154 15.08 12.92 -2.07
N THR A 155 16.17 13.28 -2.74
CA THR A 155 17.45 13.80 -2.20
C THR A 155 17.54 15.32 -2.09
N ASP A 156 16.57 16.07 -2.62
CA ASP A 156 16.71 17.52 -2.81
C ASP A 156 16.40 18.33 -1.54
N ASN A 157 15.56 17.79 -0.63
CA ASN A 157 15.12 18.40 0.63
C ASN A 157 14.76 19.89 0.46
N ARG A 158 14.07 20.21 -0.64
CA ARG A 158 13.89 21.58 -1.09
C ARG A 158 12.74 22.24 -0.35
N LEU A 159 13.03 23.33 0.34
CA LEU A 159 12.01 24.17 0.97
C LEU A 159 11.29 25.01 -0.09
N PHE A 160 9.97 24.86 -0.18
CA PHE A 160 9.07 25.79 -0.84
C PHE A 160 8.39 26.63 0.25
N THR A 161 8.51 27.96 0.18
CA THR A 161 7.94 28.86 1.19
C THR A 161 7.35 30.12 0.58
N LYS A 162 6.33 30.69 1.23
CA LYS A 162 5.57 31.83 0.75
C LYS A 162 5.04 32.66 1.93
N MET A 163 5.07 33.99 1.77
CA MET A 163 4.25 34.89 2.59
C MET A 163 2.85 34.98 1.97
N LEU A 164 1.84 34.58 2.74
CA LEU A 164 0.42 34.69 2.44
C LEU A 164 -0.19 35.90 3.18
N LYS A 165 -1.20 36.51 2.57
CA LYS A 165 -2.03 37.57 3.13
C LYS A 165 -3.50 37.17 3.08
N LYS A 166 -4.38 37.90 3.76
CA LYS A 166 -5.85 37.75 3.64
C LYS A 166 -6.28 37.58 2.17
N GLY A 167 -6.91 36.44 1.86
CA GLY A 167 -7.36 36.05 0.52
C GLY A 167 -6.40 35.16 -0.26
N ASP A 168 -5.14 35.03 0.15
CA ASP A 168 -4.19 34.09 -0.48
C ASP A 168 -4.47 32.64 -0.04
N VAL A 169 -4.20 31.71 -0.97
CA VAL A 169 -4.40 30.27 -0.82
C VAL A 169 -3.07 29.54 -1.05
N PHE A 170 -2.82 28.45 -0.30
CA PHE A 170 -1.65 27.60 -0.45
C PHE A 170 -2.02 26.12 -0.26
N VAL A 171 -1.21 25.20 -0.81
CA VAL A 171 -1.45 23.75 -0.77
C VAL A 171 -0.24 23.03 -0.18
N PHE A 172 -0.47 22.12 0.76
CA PHE A 172 0.53 21.26 1.37
C PHE A 172 0.28 19.80 0.94
N PRO A 173 1.13 19.22 0.06
CA PRO A 173 0.93 17.87 -0.43
C PRO A 173 1.02 16.80 0.67
N GLN A 174 0.17 15.78 0.58
CA GLN A 174 0.10 14.66 1.52
C GLN A 174 1.48 14.07 1.87
N GLY A 175 1.70 13.85 3.17
CA GLY A 175 2.90 13.23 3.70
C GLY A 175 4.15 14.11 3.72
N LEU A 176 4.15 15.33 3.16
CA LEU A 176 5.30 16.24 3.21
C LEU A 176 5.36 17.02 4.53
N ILE A 177 6.58 17.24 5.04
CA ILE A 177 6.82 18.06 6.23
C ILE A 177 6.55 19.53 5.89
N HIS A 178 5.67 20.19 6.65
CA HIS A 178 5.26 21.56 6.44
C HIS A 178 4.96 22.31 7.75
N PHE A 179 4.85 23.64 7.66
CA PHE A 179 4.61 24.52 8.82
C PHE A 179 3.81 25.76 8.41
N GLN A 180 3.19 26.42 9.40
CA GLN A 180 2.62 27.76 9.24
C GLN A 180 2.97 28.65 10.45
N PHE A 181 3.47 29.86 10.19
CA PHE A 181 3.97 30.81 11.19
C PHE A 181 3.35 32.19 10.98
N ASN A 182 2.96 32.89 12.05
CA ASN A 182 2.56 34.29 12.03
C ASN A 182 3.78 35.19 12.37
N PRO A 183 4.52 35.73 11.39
CA PRO A 183 5.64 36.62 11.66
C PRO A 183 5.21 38.02 12.13
N GLY A 184 3.91 38.34 12.10
CA GLY A 184 3.37 39.68 12.34
C GLY A 184 3.28 40.09 13.81
N TYR A 185 2.65 41.25 14.01
CA TYR A 185 2.40 41.89 15.31
C TYR A 185 0.91 41.92 15.70
N THR A 186 0.04 41.32 14.88
CA THR A 186 -1.39 41.14 15.13
C THR A 186 -1.72 39.65 15.14
N ASN A 187 -2.91 39.29 15.65
CA ASN A 187 -3.46 37.97 15.40
C ASN A 187 -3.66 37.75 13.89
N THR A 188 -3.69 36.47 13.51
CA THR A 188 -3.88 35.97 12.14
C THR A 188 -4.71 34.70 12.24
N PHE A 189 -5.62 34.44 11.30
CA PHE A 189 -6.30 33.15 11.22
C PHE A 189 -6.59 32.71 9.79
N ALA A 190 -6.67 31.40 9.62
CA ALA A 190 -6.84 30.73 8.35
C ALA A 190 -7.85 29.57 8.46
N ILE A 191 -8.41 29.16 7.33
CA ILE A 191 -9.26 27.96 7.20
C ILE A 191 -8.56 27.00 6.25
N GLY A 192 -8.35 25.77 6.72
CA GLY A 192 -7.80 24.66 5.95
C GLY A 192 -8.90 23.66 5.60
N ALA A 193 -8.86 23.09 4.41
CA ALA A 193 -9.63 21.91 4.03
C ALA A 193 -8.67 20.76 3.68
N LEU A 194 -8.97 19.54 4.11
CA LEU A 194 -8.08 18.40 3.98
C LEU A 194 -8.76 17.24 3.26
N SER A 195 -8.04 16.56 2.36
CA SER A 195 -8.53 15.45 1.53
C SER A 195 -8.67 14.11 2.28
N SER A 196 -9.15 14.13 3.53
CA SER A 196 -9.60 12.96 4.30
C SER A 196 -10.48 13.40 5.46
N GLN A 197 -11.46 12.58 5.86
CA GLN A 197 -12.23 12.84 7.07
C GLN A 197 -11.45 12.63 8.38
N ASN A 198 -10.28 11.97 8.32
CA ASN A 198 -9.29 11.89 9.39
C ASN A 198 -7.88 12.02 8.76
N PRO A 199 -7.31 13.23 8.64
CA PRO A 199 -6.01 13.43 7.97
C PRO A 199 -4.83 12.80 8.73
N GLY A 200 -4.97 12.63 10.06
CA GLY A 200 -3.85 12.35 10.97
C GLY A 200 -2.86 13.51 11.03
N THR A 201 -2.15 13.68 12.15
CA THR A 201 -1.11 14.72 12.29
C THR A 201 0.11 14.11 12.96
N ILE A 202 1.29 14.26 12.38
CA ILE A 202 2.56 13.88 12.99
C ILE A 202 3.37 15.15 13.20
N THR A 203 3.40 15.69 14.41
CA THR A 203 4.32 16.78 14.77
C THR A 203 5.74 16.20 14.86
N ILE A 204 6.70 16.82 14.17
CA ILE A 204 8.03 16.20 14.02
C ILE A 204 8.84 16.24 15.33
N ALA A 205 8.68 17.28 16.17
CA ALA A 205 9.33 17.33 17.48
C ALA A 205 8.76 16.25 18.43
N ASP A 206 7.44 16.25 18.63
CA ASP A 206 6.71 15.32 19.51
C ASP A 206 6.97 13.85 19.11
N ALA A 207 6.88 13.52 17.81
CA ALA A 207 7.03 12.14 17.35
C ALA A 207 8.46 11.59 17.40
N VAL A 208 9.49 12.46 17.47
CA VAL A 208 10.91 12.04 17.47
C VAL A 208 11.53 12.12 18.87
N PHE A 209 11.23 13.19 19.62
CA PHE A 209 11.83 13.46 20.93
C PHE A 209 10.82 13.27 22.08
N GLY A 210 9.52 13.42 21.84
CA GLY A 210 8.45 13.25 22.83
C GLY A 210 7.75 11.88 22.83
N SER A 211 8.20 10.90 22.04
CA SER A 211 7.53 9.60 21.93
C SER A 211 7.48 8.85 23.26
N ASN A 212 6.43 8.07 23.49
CA ASN A 212 6.32 7.19 24.66
C ASN A 212 6.19 5.70 24.25
N PRO A 213 7.14 4.83 24.64
CA PRO A 213 8.44 5.15 25.24
C PRO A 213 9.33 5.99 24.31
N PRO A 214 10.39 6.65 24.83
CA PRO A 214 11.31 7.44 24.02
C PRO A 214 12.15 6.56 23.08
N ILE A 215 12.45 7.08 21.89
CA ILE A 215 13.48 6.49 20.99
C ILE A 215 14.84 6.58 21.70
N SER A 216 15.71 5.57 21.53
CA SER A 216 17.03 5.56 22.17
C SER A 216 17.89 6.78 21.81
N ASP A 217 18.49 7.36 22.85
CA ASP A 217 19.53 8.38 22.80
C ASP A 217 20.67 8.07 21.82
N GLU A 218 21.15 6.82 21.73
CA GLU A 218 22.20 6.38 20.79
C GLU A 218 21.75 6.50 19.32
N ILE A 219 20.48 6.24 19.06
CA ILE A 219 19.88 6.30 17.72
C ILE A 219 19.66 7.75 17.31
N LEU A 220 19.07 8.57 18.19
CA LEU A 220 18.82 9.98 17.90
C LEU A 220 20.13 10.79 17.84
N ALA A 221 21.08 10.57 18.75
CA ALA A 221 22.38 11.25 18.74
C ALA A 221 23.13 10.96 17.43
N LYS A 222 23.08 9.71 16.95
CA LYS A 222 23.67 9.33 15.67
C LYS A 222 22.90 9.89 14.46
N ALA A 223 21.56 9.92 14.50
CA ALA A 223 20.73 10.45 13.42
C ALA A 223 20.86 11.97 13.25
N PHE A 224 20.77 12.73 14.34
CA PHE A 224 20.94 14.19 14.36
C PHE A 224 22.41 14.61 14.42
N GLN A 225 23.32 13.64 14.56
CA GLN A 225 24.77 13.80 14.47
C GLN A 225 25.39 14.66 15.59
N VAL A 226 24.74 14.67 16.76
CA VAL A 226 25.08 15.46 17.96
C VAL A 226 25.44 14.53 19.14
N ASP A 227 25.82 15.09 20.29
CA ASP A 227 26.08 14.29 21.48
C ASP A 227 24.81 13.88 22.23
N LYS A 228 24.91 12.81 23.04
CA LYS A 228 23.76 12.26 23.78
C LYS A 228 23.11 13.24 24.75
N LYS A 229 23.86 14.14 25.41
CA LYS A 229 23.27 15.05 26.40
C LYS A 229 22.33 16.08 25.76
N LEU A 230 22.61 16.48 24.52
CA LEU A 230 21.71 17.35 23.77
C LEU A 230 20.39 16.61 23.44
N ILE A 231 20.46 15.32 23.14
CA ILE A 231 19.28 14.48 22.95
C ILE A 231 18.52 14.28 24.26
N ASP A 232 19.22 13.92 25.34
CA ASP A 232 18.62 13.72 26.67
C ASP A 232 17.83 14.97 27.11
N TRP A 233 18.37 16.16 26.83
CA TRP A 233 17.68 17.43 27.09
C TRP A 233 16.49 17.67 26.13
N LEU A 234 16.66 17.47 24.81
CA LEU A 234 15.57 17.57 23.84
C LEU A 234 14.39 16.64 24.20
N GLN A 235 14.67 15.42 24.67
CA GLN A 235 13.65 14.48 25.12
C GLN A 235 12.99 14.92 26.44
N ALA A 236 13.75 15.43 27.40
CA ALA A 236 13.21 15.97 28.65
C ALA A 236 12.27 17.16 28.42
N GLU A 237 12.63 18.07 27.51
CA GLU A 237 11.83 19.25 27.16
C GLU A 237 10.49 18.84 26.53
N MET A 238 10.47 17.81 25.66
CA MET A 238 9.23 17.31 25.06
C MET A 238 8.37 16.48 26.02
N ALA A 239 8.98 15.65 26.89
CA ALA A 239 8.28 14.68 27.72
C ALA A 239 7.37 15.29 28.80
N THR A 240 7.52 16.58 29.11
CA THR A 240 6.87 17.25 30.26
C THR A 240 5.36 17.47 30.07
N GLU A 241 4.83 17.40 28.84
CA GLU A 241 3.44 17.77 28.50
C GLU A 241 2.42 16.62 28.55
N MET A 242 2.85 15.36 28.45
CA MET A 242 2.01 14.30 27.85
C MET A 242 1.19 13.46 28.86
N PHE A 243 0.89 13.97 30.05
CA PHE A 243 0.40 13.16 31.19
C PHE A 243 -1.12 13.20 31.46
N LEU A 244 -1.94 13.97 30.72
CA LEU A 244 -3.26 14.41 31.24
C LEU A 244 -4.56 13.80 30.64
N LEU A 245 -4.55 13.07 29.51
CA LEU A 245 -5.79 12.78 28.74
C LEU A 245 -6.40 11.36 28.82
N ALA A 246 -5.69 10.36 29.37
CA ALA A 246 -5.93 8.95 29.04
C ALA A 246 -7.11 8.22 29.75
N LEU A 247 -8.31 8.82 29.87
CA LEU A 247 -9.46 8.21 30.58
C LEU A 247 -10.85 8.50 29.96
N LEU A 248 -11.39 7.55 29.16
CA LEU A 248 -12.80 7.07 29.09
C LEU A 248 -13.20 6.50 27.71
N ALA A 249 -13.62 5.23 27.62
CA ALA A 249 -14.60 4.68 26.64
C ALA A 249 -14.83 3.16 26.80
N MET A 250 -16.05 2.65 26.53
CA MET A 250 -16.36 1.25 26.15
C MET A 250 -17.84 1.07 25.71
N ALA A 251 -18.10 0.20 24.71
CA ALA A 251 -19.39 -0.49 24.39
C ALA A 251 -20.55 0.32 23.73
N SER A 252 -21.38 -0.17 22.78
CA SER A 252 -21.49 -1.38 21.89
C SER A 252 -22.60 -1.13 20.81
N SER A 253 -22.76 -1.77 19.62
CA SER A 253 -22.00 -2.72 18.75
C SER A 253 -22.84 -3.11 17.49
N LEU A 254 -22.19 -3.71 16.45
CA LEU A 254 -22.68 -4.13 15.11
C LEU A 254 -22.40 -3.08 14.00
N ALA A 255 -22.23 -3.52 12.74
CA ALA A 255 -21.48 -2.73 11.74
C ALA A 255 -21.48 -3.23 10.27
N MET A 256 -21.19 -2.30 9.35
CA MET A 256 -20.49 -2.47 8.06
C MET A 256 -19.69 -1.19 7.72
N ALA A 257 -18.64 -1.27 6.89
CA ALA A 257 -17.90 -0.11 6.35
C ALA A 257 -17.02 -0.47 5.13
N SER A 258 -16.63 0.53 4.32
CA SER A 258 -15.62 0.43 3.26
C SER A 258 -15.10 1.80 2.80
N ASP A 259 -13.77 1.97 2.75
CA ASP A 259 -13.02 3.11 2.20
C ASP A 259 -11.64 2.57 1.74
N PRO A 260 -11.10 2.96 0.55
CA PRO A 260 -9.81 2.47 0.08
C PRO A 260 -8.61 3.13 0.78
N SER A 261 -8.79 4.34 1.31
CA SER A 261 -7.74 5.09 1.98
C SER A 261 -7.60 4.60 3.42
N GLN A 262 -6.39 4.56 3.96
CA GLN A 262 -6.25 4.34 5.41
C GLN A 262 -6.81 5.56 6.14
N LEU A 263 -7.69 5.32 7.12
CA LEU A 263 -8.38 6.34 7.93
C LEU A 263 -7.86 6.39 9.38
N GLN A 264 -6.85 5.57 9.68
CA GLN A 264 -6.11 5.46 10.93
C GLN A 264 -4.70 4.91 10.62
N ASP A 265 -3.80 4.90 11.60
CA ASP A 265 -2.38 4.60 11.38
C ASP A 265 -2.09 3.12 11.01
N PHE A 266 -2.99 2.22 11.40
CA PHE A 266 -2.99 0.79 11.05
C PHE A 266 -4.33 0.14 11.46
N CYS A 267 -4.71 -0.96 10.81
CA CYS A 267 -5.86 -1.79 11.21
C CYS A 267 -5.39 -3.22 11.49
N VAL A 268 -4.78 -3.48 12.65
CA VAL A 268 -4.31 -4.83 13.01
C VAL A 268 -5.47 -5.83 13.01
N ALA A 269 -5.38 -6.92 12.25
CA ALA A 269 -6.45 -7.91 12.15
C ALA A 269 -6.84 -8.54 13.51
N ASP A 270 -8.10 -8.38 13.89
CA ASP A 270 -8.76 -9.30 14.82
C ASP A 270 -9.11 -10.60 14.06
N LYS A 271 -8.59 -11.73 14.55
CA LYS A 271 -8.77 -13.07 13.97
C LYS A 271 -9.78 -13.92 14.76
N ASP A 272 -10.22 -13.43 15.92
CA ASP A 272 -11.22 -14.07 16.78
C ASP A 272 -12.63 -13.52 16.51
N SER A 273 -12.72 -12.32 15.92
CA SER A 273 -13.96 -11.76 15.38
C SER A 273 -14.61 -12.65 14.31
N LYS A 274 -15.94 -12.71 14.35
CA LYS A 274 -16.79 -13.38 13.34
C LYS A 274 -17.28 -12.42 12.25
N VAL A 275 -16.91 -11.14 12.33
CA VAL A 275 -17.27 -10.09 11.36
C VAL A 275 -16.12 -9.91 10.38
N LEU A 276 -16.42 -9.89 9.08
CA LEU A 276 -15.46 -9.70 8.00
C LEU A 276 -15.85 -8.50 7.15
N VAL A 277 -14.87 -7.69 6.74
CA VAL A 277 -15.05 -6.42 6.00
C VAL A 277 -14.11 -6.36 4.80
N ASN A 278 -14.39 -7.20 3.79
CA ASN A 278 -13.48 -7.49 2.66
C ASN A 278 -12.05 -7.89 3.11
N GLY A 279 -11.97 -8.53 4.27
CA GLY A 279 -10.76 -8.66 5.09
C GLY A 279 -11.15 -8.80 6.56
N PHE A 280 -10.20 -8.53 7.46
CA PHE A 280 -10.43 -8.58 8.91
C PHE A 280 -10.85 -7.21 9.45
N VAL A 281 -11.72 -7.22 10.46
CA VAL A 281 -11.94 -6.04 11.32
C VAL A 281 -10.69 -5.79 12.19
N CYS A 282 -10.57 -4.59 12.76
CA CYS A 282 -9.40 -4.19 13.52
C CYS A 282 -9.49 -4.59 15.00
N LYS A 283 -8.35 -4.83 15.63
CA LYS A 283 -8.18 -4.79 17.09
C LYS A 283 -8.27 -3.35 17.60
N ASP A 284 -8.55 -3.21 18.90
CA ASP A 284 -8.36 -1.96 19.64
C ASP A 284 -6.88 -1.49 19.56
N PRO A 285 -6.57 -0.28 19.04
CA PRO A 285 -5.21 0.24 18.95
C PRO A 285 -4.46 0.29 20.28
N MET A 286 -5.15 0.34 21.41
CA MET A 286 -4.53 0.34 22.75
C MET A 286 -3.92 -1.04 23.07
N VAL A 287 -4.57 -2.15 22.70
CA VAL A 287 -4.09 -3.51 23.01
C VAL A 287 -3.06 -4.06 22.01
N VAL A 288 -2.91 -3.40 20.85
CA VAL A 288 -1.90 -3.73 19.82
C VAL A 288 -0.47 -3.67 20.37
N LYS A 289 0.41 -4.55 19.88
CA LYS A 289 1.82 -4.67 20.29
C LYS A 289 2.75 -4.77 19.08
N ALA A 290 4.05 -4.54 19.28
CA ALA A 290 5.05 -4.66 18.21
C ALA A 290 5.10 -6.08 17.60
N ASP A 291 4.71 -7.11 18.37
CA ASP A 291 4.61 -8.49 17.87
C ASP A 291 3.55 -8.66 16.77
N ASP A 292 2.46 -7.88 16.78
CA ASP A 292 1.41 -7.93 15.75
C ASP A 292 1.93 -7.57 14.34
N PHE A 293 3.03 -6.81 14.26
CA PHE A 293 3.68 -6.37 13.03
C PHE A 293 4.86 -7.27 12.62
N SER A 294 4.99 -8.46 13.20
CA SER A 294 6.17 -9.30 13.03
C SER A 294 5.90 -10.79 12.81
N LEU A 295 6.86 -11.48 12.22
CA LEU A 295 6.96 -12.94 12.12
C LEU A 295 8.41 -13.36 12.41
N SER A 296 8.62 -14.59 12.86
CA SER A 296 9.95 -15.20 13.04
C SER A 296 10.09 -16.46 12.19
N GLY A 297 11.30 -16.77 11.74
CA GLY A 297 11.65 -18.03 11.07
C GLY A 297 11.44 -18.06 9.55
N LEU A 298 11.36 -16.90 8.86
CA LEU A 298 11.37 -16.84 7.39
C LEU A 298 12.74 -17.25 6.80
N ASP A 299 13.79 -17.42 7.61
CA ASP A 299 15.07 -18.00 7.20
C ASP A 299 15.08 -19.54 7.19
N MET A 300 14.06 -20.18 7.75
CA MET A 300 13.92 -21.64 7.75
C MET A 300 13.47 -22.13 6.36
N PRO A 301 14.16 -23.13 5.76
CA PRO A 301 13.72 -23.74 4.51
C PRO A 301 12.36 -24.43 4.66
N GLY A 302 11.46 -24.25 3.69
CA GLY A 302 10.19 -24.96 3.61
C GLY A 302 10.32 -26.43 3.18
N ASP A 303 9.28 -27.23 3.42
CA ASP A 303 9.25 -28.65 3.03
C ASP A 303 9.01 -28.83 1.52
N THR A 304 10.11 -29.02 0.79
CA THR A 304 10.13 -29.29 -0.65
C THR A 304 9.88 -30.77 -1.00
N GLY A 305 9.52 -31.64 -0.05
CA GLY A 305 9.33 -33.09 -0.25
C GLY A 305 8.12 -33.51 -1.10
N ASN A 306 7.40 -32.54 -1.68
CA ASN A 306 6.23 -32.75 -2.52
C ASN A 306 6.57 -33.00 -4.01
N LYS A 307 5.57 -33.41 -4.80
CA LYS A 307 5.71 -33.81 -6.22
C LYS A 307 6.30 -32.73 -7.16
N PHE A 308 6.35 -31.47 -6.73
CA PHE A 308 6.84 -30.34 -7.51
C PHE A 308 8.22 -29.84 -7.05
N GLY A 309 8.74 -30.29 -5.90
CA GLY A 309 10.08 -29.94 -5.43
C GLY A 309 10.27 -28.47 -5.01
N PHE A 310 9.21 -27.78 -4.59
CA PHE A 310 9.28 -26.39 -4.10
C PHE A 310 8.35 -26.17 -2.90
N ASN A 311 8.56 -25.12 -2.11
CA ASN A 311 7.62 -24.66 -1.09
C ASN A 311 7.60 -23.15 -0.94
N VAL A 312 6.43 -22.56 -0.67
CA VAL A 312 6.25 -21.12 -0.38
C VAL A 312 5.93 -20.92 1.09
N THR A 313 6.86 -20.34 1.84
CA THR A 313 6.66 -19.90 3.24
C THR A 313 6.20 -18.45 3.24
N GLN A 314 5.01 -18.17 3.76
CA GLN A 314 4.34 -16.87 3.61
C GLN A 314 4.41 -16.01 4.87
N ALA A 315 4.69 -14.72 4.68
CA ALA A 315 4.53 -13.64 5.64
C ALA A 315 3.43 -12.69 5.14
N ASN A 316 2.17 -13.16 5.18
CA ASN A 316 0.99 -12.40 4.79
C ASN A 316 0.10 -12.10 6.03
N VAL A 317 -1.05 -11.45 5.85
CA VAL A 317 -1.96 -11.06 6.97
C VAL A 317 -2.35 -12.22 7.91
N ASN A 318 -2.39 -13.45 7.41
CA ASN A 318 -2.69 -14.65 8.19
C ASN A 318 -1.56 -15.00 9.18
N GLN A 319 -0.30 -14.64 8.87
CA GLN A 319 0.83 -14.76 9.78
C GLN A 319 1.08 -13.48 10.58
N ILE A 320 1.06 -12.31 9.94
CA ILE A 320 1.32 -11.00 10.55
C ILE A 320 0.00 -10.21 10.61
N PRO A 321 -0.73 -10.17 11.74
CA PRO A 321 -2.01 -9.45 11.87
C PRO A 321 -1.94 -7.98 11.43
N GLY A 322 -0.80 -7.32 11.66
CA GLY A 322 -0.55 -5.92 11.33
C GLY A 322 -0.53 -5.61 9.83
N LEU A 323 -0.41 -6.59 8.93
CA LEU A 323 -0.48 -6.35 7.48
C LEU A 323 -1.89 -6.06 6.95
N ASN A 324 -2.93 -6.23 7.77
CA ASN A 324 -4.29 -5.95 7.35
C ASN A 324 -4.47 -4.46 6.98
N THR A 325 -5.08 -4.20 5.82
CA THR A 325 -5.16 -2.89 5.12
C THR A 325 -3.83 -2.25 4.67
N LEU A 326 -2.67 -2.90 4.83
CA LEU A 326 -1.36 -2.30 4.51
C LEU A 326 -0.83 -2.55 3.08
N GLY A 327 -1.56 -3.29 2.23
CA GLY A 327 -1.29 -3.36 0.79
C GLY A 327 -0.07 -4.19 0.35
N ILE A 328 0.57 -4.96 1.24
CA ILE A 328 1.78 -5.74 0.90
C ILE A 328 1.89 -7.05 1.68
N SER A 329 2.62 -8.02 1.14
CA SER A 329 3.07 -9.22 1.87
C SER A 329 4.43 -9.69 1.36
N MET A 330 5.11 -10.56 2.11
CA MET A 330 6.42 -11.13 1.77
C MET A 330 6.35 -12.66 1.76
N VAL A 331 7.20 -13.31 0.97
CA VAL A 331 7.33 -14.77 0.89
C VAL A 331 8.80 -15.19 0.83
N ARG A 332 9.10 -16.37 1.35
CA ARG A 332 10.26 -17.17 0.97
C ARG A 332 9.81 -18.29 0.05
N ILE A 333 10.59 -18.59 -0.98
CA ILE A 333 10.36 -19.75 -1.84
C ILE A 333 11.63 -20.61 -1.92
N ASP A 334 11.53 -21.86 -1.51
CA ASP A 334 12.60 -22.86 -1.55
C ASP A 334 12.38 -23.85 -2.70
N TYR A 335 13.46 -24.28 -3.36
CA TYR A 335 13.45 -25.23 -4.46
C TYR A 335 14.59 -26.25 -4.31
N VAL A 336 14.29 -27.55 -4.40
CA VAL A 336 15.31 -28.59 -4.64
C VAL A 336 15.77 -28.57 -6.12
N PRO A 337 16.84 -29.29 -6.51
CA PRO A 337 17.21 -29.44 -7.91
C PRO A 337 16.03 -29.91 -8.77
N LYS A 338 15.78 -29.21 -9.88
CA LYS A 338 14.61 -29.41 -10.78
C LYS A 338 13.25 -29.15 -10.12
N GLY A 339 13.22 -28.50 -8.96
CA GLY A 339 12.01 -27.98 -8.34
C GLY A 339 11.33 -26.91 -9.21
N LEU A 340 10.01 -26.92 -9.26
CA LEU A 340 9.17 -26.07 -10.11
C LEU A 340 8.01 -25.51 -9.29
N ASN A 341 7.93 -24.19 -9.13
CA ASN A 341 6.65 -23.54 -8.87
C ASN A 341 5.88 -23.52 -10.20
N PRO A 342 4.76 -24.27 -10.35
CA PRO A 342 4.10 -24.46 -11.65
C PRO A 342 3.52 -23.14 -12.20
N PRO A 343 3.07 -23.11 -13.47
CA PRO A 343 2.31 -21.98 -14.01
C PRO A 343 1.14 -21.60 -13.10
N HIS A 344 1.18 -20.40 -12.55
CA HIS A 344 0.22 -19.85 -11.60
C HIS A 344 0.00 -18.34 -11.84
N THR A 345 -0.96 -17.75 -11.14
CA THR A 345 -1.20 -16.30 -11.18
C THR A 345 -1.66 -15.78 -9.81
N HIS A 346 -1.32 -14.52 -9.53
CA HIS A 346 -1.74 -13.75 -8.37
C HIS A 346 -2.79 -12.72 -8.81
N PRO A 347 -4.11 -12.96 -8.60
CA PRO A 347 -5.17 -12.11 -9.14
C PRO A 347 -5.27 -10.73 -8.49
N ARG A 348 -4.66 -10.54 -7.31
CA ARG A 348 -4.71 -9.27 -6.55
C ARG A 348 -3.33 -8.65 -6.28
N ALA A 349 -2.25 -9.12 -6.92
CA ALA A 349 -0.92 -8.54 -6.71
C ALA A 349 0.06 -8.78 -7.86
N THR A 350 0.93 -7.80 -8.09
CA THR A 350 2.25 -7.98 -8.71
C THR A 350 3.16 -8.72 -7.73
N GLU A 351 4.01 -9.64 -8.20
CA GLU A 351 5.16 -10.16 -7.43
C GLU A 351 6.47 -9.49 -7.90
N ILE A 352 7.33 -9.11 -6.95
CA ILE A 352 8.76 -8.83 -7.19
C ILE A 352 9.61 -9.82 -6.39
N LEU A 353 10.58 -10.46 -7.04
CA LEU A 353 11.36 -11.56 -6.49
C LEU A 353 12.87 -11.34 -6.66
N THR A 354 13.66 -11.62 -5.62
CA THR A 354 15.13 -11.69 -5.67
C THR A 354 15.63 -13.08 -5.29
N VAL A 355 16.61 -13.61 -6.03
CA VAL A 355 17.29 -14.87 -5.66
C VAL A 355 18.33 -14.57 -4.57
N ILE A 356 18.31 -15.32 -3.46
CA ILE A 356 19.29 -15.17 -2.36
C ILE A 356 20.40 -16.21 -2.45
N GLU A 357 20.10 -17.41 -2.95
CA GLU A 357 21.06 -18.49 -3.19
C GLU A 357 20.60 -19.35 -4.37
N GLY A 358 21.53 -19.79 -5.22
CA GLY A 358 21.26 -20.63 -6.39
C GLY A 358 20.90 -19.85 -7.66
N GLN A 359 20.06 -20.45 -8.51
CA GLN A 359 19.63 -19.91 -9.81
C GLN A 359 18.18 -20.33 -10.14
N LEU A 360 17.39 -19.42 -10.71
CA LEU A 360 16.03 -19.69 -11.19
C LEU A 360 15.89 -19.35 -12.67
N LEU A 361 15.27 -20.24 -13.44
CA LEU A 361 14.61 -19.88 -14.70
C LEU A 361 13.22 -19.37 -14.36
N VAL A 362 12.91 -18.14 -14.71
CA VAL A 362 11.60 -17.52 -14.46
C VAL A 362 10.94 -17.07 -15.76
N GLY A 363 9.63 -16.88 -15.75
CA GLY A 363 8.95 -16.17 -16.83
C GLY A 363 7.46 -15.95 -16.59
N PHE A 364 6.89 -15.03 -17.37
CA PHE A 364 5.46 -14.77 -17.44
C PHE A 364 4.97 -14.72 -18.90
N VAL A 365 3.67 -14.93 -19.11
CA VAL A 365 3.03 -14.89 -20.43
C VAL A 365 1.99 -13.77 -20.44
N THR A 366 1.99 -12.96 -21.50
CA THR A 366 0.97 -11.92 -21.72
C THR A 366 -0.40 -12.50 -22.06
N SER A 367 -1.42 -11.65 -21.99
CA SER A 367 -2.80 -11.99 -22.34
C SER A 367 -2.99 -12.27 -23.85
N ASN A 368 -4.23 -12.62 -24.21
CA ASN A 368 -4.56 -13.36 -25.43
C ASN A 368 -4.32 -12.65 -26.77
N THR A 369 -3.87 -11.39 -26.80
CA THR A 369 -3.50 -10.71 -28.06
C THR A 369 -2.29 -11.35 -28.71
N ASP A 370 -1.26 -11.66 -27.92
CA ASP A 370 0.03 -12.18 -28.40
C ASP A 370 0.47 -13.49 -27.72
N ASN A 371 -0.01 -13.78 -26.50
CA ASN A 371 0.46 -14.91 -25.67
C ASN A 371 2.01 -15.00 -25.57
N ARG A 372 2.67 -13.84 -25.52
CA ARG A 372 4.12 -13.68 -25.59
C ARG A 372 4.77 -14.05 -24.26
N LEU A 373 5.69 -15.01 -24.29
CA LEU A 373 6.52 -15.38 -23.15
C LEU A 373 7.67 -14.37 -22.94
N PHE A 374 7.76 -13.84 -21.74
CA PHE A 374 8.91 -13.12 -21.21
C PHE A 374 9.62 -14.06 -20.21
N THR A 375 10.91 -14.35 -20.41
CA THR A 375 11.64 -15.31 -19.57
C THR A 375 13.10 -14.90 -19.36
N LYS A 376 13.67 -15.28 -18.20
CA LYS A 376 15.02 -14.90 -17.79
C LYS A 376 15.64 -15.97 -16.89
N MET A 377 16.95 -16.18 -17.03
CA MET A 377 17.76 -16.85 -16.01
C MET A 377 18.20 -15.82 -14.97
N LEU A 378 17.83 -16.07 -13.71
CA LEU A 378 18.23 -15.29 -12.54
C LEU A 378 19.33 -16.03 -11.77
N ASN A 379 20.30 -15.26 -11.29
CA ASN A 379 21.36 -15.66 -10.37
C ASN A 379 21.10 -15.02 -9.00
N LYS A 380 21.84 -15.43 -7.97
CA LYS A 380 21.90 -14.70 -6.69
C LYS A 380 22.08 -13.18 -6.93
N GLY A 381 21.18 -12.37 -6.38
CA GLY A 381 21.18 -10.91 -6.54
C GLY A 381 20.47 -10.37 -7.77
N ASP A 382 19.99 -11.23 -8.66
CA ASP A 382 19.09 -10.83 -9.73
C ASP A 382 17.65 -10.71 -9.22
N VAL A 383 16.98 -9.65 -9.67
CA VAL A 383 15.61 -9.27 -9.30
C VAL A 383 14.74 -9.30 -10.55
N PHE A 384 13.54 -9.87 -10.44
CA PHE A 384 12.57 -9.97 -11.52
C PHE A 384 11.16 -9.63 -11.03
N VAL A 385 10.28 -9.27 -11.97
CA VAL A 385 8.92 -8.79 -11.69
C VAL A 385 7.89 -9.57 -12.52
N PHE A 386 6.82 -9.98 -11.87
CA PHE A 386 5.67 -10.65 -12.47
C PHE A 386 4.43 -9.75 -12.31
N PRO A 387 3.94 -9.09 -13.38
CA PRO A 387 2.77 -8.21 -13.31
C PRO A 387 1.50 -8.93 -12.82
N GLN A 388 0.65 -8.21 -12.10
CA GLN A 388 -0.60 -8.73 -11.54
C GLN A 388 -1.46 -9.46 -12.58
N GLY A 389 -2.01 -10.61 -12.17
CA GLY A 389 -2.93 -11.41 -13.01
C GLY A 389 -2.25 -12.23 -14.11
N LEU A 390 -1.01 -11.95 -14.52
CA LEU A 390 -0.34 -12.70 -15.57
C LEU A 390 0.08 -14.10 -15.11
N ILE A 391 0.05 -15.07 -16.04
CA ILE A 391 0.46 -16.45 -15.76
C ILE A 391 1.98 -16.52 -15.77
N HIS A 392 2.58 -16.97 -14.67
CA HIS A 392 4.02 -17.02 -14.47
C HIS A 392 4.48 -18.28 -13.74
N PHE A 393 5.78 -18.54 -13.78
CA PHE A 393 6.44 -19.70 -13.18
C PHE A 393 7.85 -19.38 -12.71
N GLN A 394 8.37 -20.18 -11.78
CA GLN A 394 9.78 -20.20 -11.41
C GLN A 394 10.27 -21.66 -11.30
N PHE A 395 11.41 -21.96 -11.89
CA PHE A 395 12.00 -23.29 -11.98
C PHE A 395 13.47 -23.24 -11.54
N ASN A 396 13.95 -24.25 -10.81
CA ASN A 396 15.37 -24.44 -10.49
C ASN A 396 16.02 -25.40 -11.53
N PRO A 397 16.62 -24.91 -12.63
CA PRO A 397 17.32 -25.76 -13.59
C PRO A 397 18.65 -26.32 -13.07
N GLY A 398 19.09 -25.93 -11.86
CA GLY A 398 20.39 -26.29 -11.29
C GLY A 398 20.48 -27.74 -10.80
N TYR A 399 21.56 -27.99 -10.04
CA TYR A 399 21.88 -29.24 -9.37
C TYR A 399 22.05 -29.08 -7.84
N THR A 400 21.88 -27.86 -7.33
CA THR A 400 21.83 -27.52 -5.91
C THR A 400 20.42 -27.07 -5.52
N ASN A 401 20.14 -26.97 -4.22
CA ASN A 401 19.00 -26.19 -3.75
C ASN A 401 19.15 -24.71 -4.20
N THR A 402 18.02 -24.02 -4.26
CA THR A 402 17.91 -22.60 -4.59
C THR A 402 16.82 -21.99 -3.71
N PHE A 403 17.00 -20.77 -3.23
CA PHE A 403 15.90 -20.05 -2.56
C PHE A 403 15.89 -18.55 -2.88
N ALA A 404 14.68 -18.00 -2.84
CA ALA A 404 14.37 -16.62 -3.18
C ALA A 404 13.50 -15.97 -2.10
N ILE A 405 13.54 -14.64 -2.03
CA ILE A 405 12.60 -13.81 -1.28
C ILE A 405 11.76 -13.05 -2.30
N GLY A 406 10.44 -13.20 -2.20
CA GLY A 406 9.45 -12.48 -2.99
C GLY A 406 8.65 -11.52 -2.12
N ALA A 407 8.09 -10.48 -2.73
CA ALA A 407 7.10 -9.61 -2.11
C ALA A 407 5.98 -9.31 -3.10
N LEU A 408 4.76 -9.18 -2.58
CA LEU A 408 3.54 -9.07 -3.39
C LEU A 408 2.75 -7.82 -2.99
N SER A 409 2.23 -7.09 -3.97
CA SER A 409 1.47 -5.82 -3.81
C SER A 409 0.06 -5.99 -3.22
N SER A 410 -0.10 -6.92 -2.28
CA SER A 410 -1.30 -7.10 -1.46
C SER A 410 -0.97 -7.88 -0.20
N GLN A 411 -1.66 -7.57 0.91
CA GLN A 411 -1.60 -8.37 2.13
C GLN A 411 -2.25 -9.76 2.00
N ASN A 412 -3.03 -9.98 0.94
CA ASN A 412 -3.62 -11.26 0.58
C ASN A 412 -3.69 -11.38 -0.96
N PRO A 413 -2.58 -11.72 -1.65
CA PRO A 413 -2.51 -11.75 -3.11
C PRO A 413 -3.45 -12.80 -3.72
N GLY A 414 -3.65 -13.93 -3.02
CA GLY A 414 -4.31 -15.12 -3.56
C GLY A 414 -3.45 -15.81 -4.61
N THR A 415 -3.66 -17.11 -4.84
CA THR A 415 -2.88 -17.88 -5.81
C THR A 415 -3.80 -18.81 -6.59
N ILE A 416 -3.65 -18.83 -7.92
CA ILE A 416 -4.37 -19.74 -8.82
C ILE A 416 -3.32 -20.54 -9.60
N THR A 417 -3.00 -21.76 -9.14
CA THR A 417 -2.19 -22.71 -9.90
C THR A 417 -3.01 -23.20 -11.10
N ILE A 418 -2.55 -22.95 -12.33
CA ILE A 418 -3.37 -23.16 -13.53
C ILE A 418 -3.75 -24.63 -13.72
N ALA A 419 -2.82 -25.56 -13.47
CA ALA A 419 -3.08 -26.99 -13.58
C ALA A 419 -4.14 -27.47 -12.57
N ASP A 420 -4.08 -27.02 -11.32
CA ASP A 420 -5.02 -27.44 -10.28
C ASP A 420 -6.39 -26.75 -10.45
N ALA A 421 -6.41 -25.49 -10.92
CA ALA A 421 -7.66 -24.76 -11.20
C ALA A 421 -8.43 -25.32 -12.40
N VAL A 422 -7.74 -25.80 -13.44
CA VAL A 422 -8.37 -26.33 -14.67
C VAL A 422 -8.68 -27.83 -14.56
N PHE A 423 -7.75 -28.63 -14.01
CA PHE A 423 -7.87 -30.09 -13.98
C PHE A 423 -8.19 -30.66 -12.59
N GLY A 424 -7.87 -29.96 -11.51
CA GLY A 424 -8.13 -30.37 -10.12
C GLY A 424 -9.38 -29.75 -9.48
N SER A 425 -10.18 -28.98 -10.22
CA SER A 425 -11.33 -28.24 -9.68
C SER A 425 -12.34 -29.14 -8.95
N ASN A 426 -13.06 -28.61 -7.97
CA ASN A 426 -14.13 -29.34 -7.29
C ASN A 426 -15.43 -28.51 -7.27
N PRO A 427 -16.49 -28.91 -8.01
CA PRO A 427 -16.57 -30.07 -8.90
C PRO A 427 -15.63 -29.96 -10.12
N PRO A 428 -15.30 -31.08 -10.79
CA PRO A 428 -14.53 -31.08 -12.05
C PRO A 428 -15.22 -30.26 -13.14
N ILE A 429 -14.42 -29.50 -13.92
CA ILE A 429 -14.86 -28.98 -15.22
C ILE A 429 -15.23 -30.17 -16.12
N SER A 430 -16.32 -30.02 -16.89
CA SER A 430 -16.77 -31.05 -17.83
C SER A 430 -15.67 -31.42 -18.83
N ASP A 431 -15.47 -32.72 -19.04
CA ASP A 431 -14.53 -33.24 -20.03
C ASP A 431 -14.89 -32.84 -21.47
N GLU A 432 -16.13 -32.41 -21.73
CA GLU A 432 -16.56 -31.84 -23.00
C GLU A 432 -16.12 -30.39 -23.19
N ILE A 433 -16.21 -29.60 -22.12
CA ILE A 433 -15.73 -28.22 -22.12
C ILE A 433 -14.21 -28.23 -22.27
N LEU A 434 -13.50 -29.08 -21.52
CA LEU A 434 -12.06 -29.24 -21.64
C LEU A 434 -11.65 -29.77 -23.03
N ALA A 435 -12.33 -30.77 -23.58
CA ALA A 435 -12.02 -31.30 -24.92
C ALA A 435 -12.19 -30.23 -26.01
N LYS A 436 -13.22 -29.39 -25.89
CA LYS A 436 -13.43 -28.28 -26.84
C LYS A 436 -12.45 -27.12 -26.64
N ALA A 437 -12.06 -26.82 -25.40
CA ALA A 437 -11.13 -25.73 -25.08
C ALA A 437 -9.67 -26.06 -25.45
N PHE A 438 -9.20 -27.26 -25.09
CA PHE A 438 -7.84 -27.72 -25.37
C PHE A 438 -7.68 -28.44 -26.71
N GLN A 439 -8.78 -28.63 -27.45
CA GLN A 439 -8.84 -29.39 -28.72
C GLN A 439 -8.30 -30.84 -28.58
N GLU A 440 -8.43 -31.41 -27.39
CA GLU A 440 -7.77 -32.64 -26.95
C GLU A 440 -8.74 -33.78 -26.63
N GLY A 441 -8.22 -35.00 -26.63
CA GLY A 441 -9.00 -36.20 -26.36
C GLY A 441 -9.55 -36.24 -24.93
N LYS A 442 -10.85 -36.53 -24.77
CA LYS A 442 -11.49 -36.73 -23.45
C LYS A 442 -10.73 -37.74 -22.57
N GLN A 443 -10.06 -38.72 -23.16
CA GLN A 443 -9.21 -39.68 -22.42
C GLN A 443 -7.93 -39.03 -21.87
N SER A 444 -7.21 -38.24 -22.67
CA SER A 444 -6.03 -37.46 -22.24
C SER A 444 -6.39 -36.54 -21.07
N LEU A 445 -7.49 -35.79 -21.22
CA LEU A 445 -7.94 -34.81 -20.23
C LEU A 445 -8.41 -35.46 -18.93
N ARG A 446 -9.06 -36.64 -19.00
CA ARG A 446 -9.37 -37.45 -17.81
C ARG A 446 -8.12 -38.00 -17.11
N LEU A 447 -6.99 -38.16 -17.79
CA LEU A 447 -5.71 -38.49 -17.15
C LEU A 447 -5.13 -37.27 -16.43
N CYS A 448 -5.15 -36.09 -17.06
CA CYS A 448 -4.77 -34.82 -16.41
C CYS A 448 -5.59 -34.57 -15.14
N GLN A 449 -6.93 -34.71 -15.21
CA GLN A 449 -7.81 -34.59 -14.05
C GLN A 449 -7.47 -35.60 -12.96
N LYS A 450 -7.29 -36.88 -13.30
CA LYS A 450 -6.88 -37.92 -12.34
C LYS A 450 -5.53 -37.65 -11.67
N ALA A 451 -4.56 -37.07 -12.39
CA ALA A 451 -3.25 -36.71 -11.86
C ALA A 451 -3.26 -35.48 -10.92
N SER A 452 -4.35 -34.69 -10.96
CA SER A 452 -4.56 -33.53 -10.08
C SER A 452 -5.29 -33.85 -8.77
N TYR A 453 -6.01 -34.98 -8.66
CA TYR A 453 -6.76 -35.33 -7.45
C TYR A 453 -5.97 -36.20 -6.45
N PRO A 454 -5.93 -35.86 -5.14
CA PRO A 454 -5.51 -36.79 -4.10
C PRO A 454 -6.54 -37.92 -3.91
N ALA A 455 -6.07 -39.14 -3.65
CA ALA A 455 -6.86 -40.37 -3.77
C ALA A 455 -7.95 -40.61 -2.69
N SER A 456 -8.27 -39.63 -1.84
CA SER A 456 -8.95 -39.84 -0.55
C SER A 456 -10.22 -39.00 -0.30
N ARG A 457 -11.07 -38.77 -1.32
CA ARG A 457 -12.45 -38.28 -1.08
C ARG A 457 -13.45 -38.66 -2.18
N TRP A 458 -14.20 -39.74 -1.96
CA TRP A 458 -15.40 -40.10 -2.75
C TRP A 458 -16.59 -40.42 -1.83
N GLN A 459 -17.45 -39.42 -1.61
CA GLN A 459 -18.85 -39.63 -1.24
C GLN A 459 -19.68 -38.64 -2.06
N ALA A 460 -20.60 -39.16 -2.89
CA ALA A 460 -21.34 -38.37 -3.86
C ALA A 460 -22.85 -38.59 -3.71
N THR A 461 -23.55 -37.63 -3.11
CA THR A 461 -25.01 -37.53 -3.16
C THR A 461 -25.42 -36.75 -4.41
N ARG A 462 -26.38 -37.28 -5.18
CA ARG A 462 -26.89 -36.62 -6.39
C ARG A 462 -28.12 -35.77 -6.06
N LEU A 463 -28.15 -34.53 -6.56
CA LEU A 463 -29.35 -33.72 -6.71
C LEU A 463 -29.47 -33.27 -8.18
N PRO A 464 -30.69 -33.19 -8.75
CA PRO A 464 -30.88 -33.02 -10.20
C PRO A 464 -30.56 -31.60 -10.71
N MET A 465 -30.03 -31.53 -11.93
CA MET A 465 -29.46 -30.32 -12.54
C MET A 465 -30.47 -29.20 -12.87
N ALA A 466 -31.78 -29.47 -12.85
CA ALA A 466 -32.80 -28.55 -13.35
C ALA A 466 -32.89 -27.21 -12.59
N ALA A 467 -32.66 -27.22 -11.27
CA ALA A 467 -32.85 -26.02 -10.44
C ALA A 467 -31.76 -24.94 -10.60
N LYS A 468 -30.57 -25.29 -11.11
CA LYS A 468 -29.42 -24.37 -11.11
C LYS A 468 -29.49 -23.28 -12.18
N ILE A 469 -30.01 -23.60 -13.37
CA ILE A 469 -30.02 -22.66 -14.51
C ILE A 469 -30.97 -21.49 -14.25
N LEU A 470 -32.16 -21.75 -13.68
CA LEU A 470 -33.12 -20.70 -13.34
C LEU A 470 -32.61 -19.79 -12.21
N LEU A 471 -31.93 -20.35 -11.21
CA LEU A 471 -31.35 -19.58 -10.10
C LEU A 471 -30.20 -18.67 -10.58
N ILE A 472 -29.34 -19.15 -11.48
CA ILE A 472 -28.27 -18.35 -12.09
C ILE A 472 -28.86 -17.21 -12.94
N ALA A 473 -29.91 -17.47 -13.72
CA ALA A 473 -30.59 -16.46 -14.52
C ALA A 473 -31.26 -15.36 -13.66
N LEU A 474 -31.85 -15.73 -12.52
CA LEU A 474 -32.45 -14.77 -11.59
C LEU A 474 -31.41 -13.96 -10.82
N LEU A 475 -30.28 -14.58 -10.42
CA LEU A 475 -29.16 -13.87 -9.80
C LEU A 475 -28.53 -12.84 -10.75
N ALA A 476 -28.42 -13.17 -12.04
CA ALA A 476 -27.92 -12.25 -13.08
C ALA A 476 -28.86 -11.07 -13.39
N LEU A 477 -30.12 -11.11 -12.91
CA LEU A 477 -31.11 -10.04 -13.05
C LEU A 477 -31.31 -9.23 -11.75
N ALA A 478 -30.64 -9.61 -10.66
CA ALA A 478 -30.78 -8.99 -9.34
C ALA A 478 -29.48 -8.36 -8.79
N SER A 479 -28.35 -8.50 -9.50
CA SER A 479 -27.08 -7.86 -9.13
C SER A 479 -27.03 -6.41 -9.58
N SER A 480 -27.46 -5.51 -8.69
CA SER A 480 -27.15 -4.08 -8.75
C SER A 480 -25.63 -3.86 -8.88
N HIS A 481 -25.23 -2.85 -9.66
CA HIS A 481 -23.82 -2.60 -9.96
C HIS A 481 -23.08 -1.98 -8.76
N ALA A 482 -22.36 -2.82 -8.02
CA ALA A 482 -21.32 -2.40 -7.10
C ALA A 482 -19.94 -2.64 -7.75
N LEU A 483 -19.30 -1.57 -8.24
CA LEU A 483 -17.94 -1.62 -8.77
C LEU A 483 -17.00 -0.97 -7.75
N ALA A 484 -15.98 -1.72 -7.34
CA ALA A 484 -14.96 -1.26 -6.41
C ALA A 484 -13.60 -1.86 -6.82
N SER A 485 -12.77 -1.06 -7.49
CA SER A 485 -11.35 -1.36 -7.63
C SER A 485 -10.52 -0.09 -7.83
N ASP A 486 -9.30 -0.13 -7.29
CA ASP A 486 -8.14 0.57 -7.85
C ASP A 486 -8.08 0.31 -9.38
N PRO A 487 -7.64 1.25 -10.25
CA PRO A 487 -8.01 1.22 -11.67
C PRO A 487 -7.44 -0.03 -12.36
N SER A 488 -8.36 -0.93 -12.76
CA SER A 488 -8.00 -2.19 -13.41
C SER A 488 -7.13 -1.91 -14.64
N PRO A 489 -5.94 -2.53 -14.77
CA PRO A 489 -4.96 -2.14 -15.78
C PRO A 489 -5.52 -2.39 -17.19
N LEU A 490 -5.54 -1.34 -18.00
CA LEU A 490 -6.07 -1.35 -19.37
C LEU A 490 -5.23 -2.19 -20.36
N GLN A 491 -4.04 -2.61 -19.92
CA GLN A 491 -3.06 -3.43 -20.63
C GLN A 491 -2.17 -4.15 -19.60
N ASP A 492 -1.63 -5.31 -19.95
CA ASP A 492 -0.85 -6.21 -19.08
C ASP A 492 0.25 -5.54 -18.22
N PHE A 493 0.89 -4.48 -18.73
CA PHE A 493 1.94 -3.70 -18.06
C PHE A 493 2.11 -2.32 -18.70
N CYS A 494 2.72 -1.37 -17.99
CA CYS A 494 3.07 -0.04 -18.53
C CYS A 494 4.56 0.25 -18.31
N VAL A 495 5.44 -0.40 -19.06
CA VAL A 495 6.91 -0.17 -18.96
C VAL A 495 7.23 1.31 -19.19
N ALA A 496 7.95 1.95 -18.26
CA ALA A 496 8.27 3.36 -18.34
C ALA A 496 9.10 3.72 -19.59
N ASP A 497 8.60 4.67 -20.37
CA ASP A 497 9.43 5.49 -21.24
C ASP A 497 10.12 6.56 -20.38
N MET A 498 11.46 6.50 -20.35
CA MET A 498 12.33 7.41 -19.59
C MET A 498 12.80 8.61 -20.42
N ASP A 499 12.68 8.54 -21.76
CA ASP A 499 13.09 9.59 -22.70
C ASP A 499 11.94 10.57 -22.98
N SER A 500 10.69 10.16 -22.73
CA SER A 500 9.51 11.01 -22.84
C SER A 500 9.56 12.24 -21.93
N LYS A 501 9.22 13.38 -22.51
CA LYS A 501 9.04 14.66 -21.81
C LYS A 501 7.65 14.81 -21.18
N VAL A 502 6.73 13.88 -21.47
CA VAL A 502 5.38 13.87 -20.90
C VAL A 502 5.42 13.17 -19.54
N ARG A 503 4.91 13.85 -18.50
CA ARG A 503 4.76 13.29 -17.17
C ARG A 503 3.28 13.08 -16.85
N VAL A 504 2.99 11.92 -16.27
CA VAL A 504 1.71 11.56 -15.64
C VAL A 504 1.98 11.32 -14.15
N ASN A 505 1.08 10.67 -13.41
CA ASN A 505 1.36 10.18 -12.06
C ASN A 505 2.33 8.97 -12.10
N GLY A 506 3.60 9.23 -12.46
CA GLY A 506 4.59 8.23 -12.85
C GLY A 506 5.22 8.53 -14.20
N PHE A 507 5.37 7.50 -15.04
CA PHE A 507 5.92 7.60 -16.39
C PHE A 507 4.87 7.14 -17.42
N VAL A 508 4.93 7.68 -18.64
CA VAL A 508 4.12 7.15 -19.76
C VAL A 508 4.67 5.80 -20.22
N CYS A 509 3.83 4.98 -20.84
CA CYS A 509 4.22 3.64 -21.27
C CYS A 509 5.01 3.68 -22.59
N LYS A 510 6.00 2.80 -22.74
CA LYS A 510 6.53 2.37 -24.04
C LYS A 510 5.44 1.67 -24.86
N ASP A 511 5.64 1.63 -26.18
CA ASP A 511 4.89 0.72 -27.07
C ASP A 511 5.10 -0.75 -26.61
N PRO A 512 4.04 -1.53 -26.36
CA PRO A 512 4.16 -2.93 -25.91
C PRO A 512 4.96 -3.83 -26.86
N THR A 513 5.03 -3.51 -28.16
CA THR A 513 5.76 -4.32 -29.14
C THR A 513 7.27 -4.28 -28.91
N VAL A 514 7.83 -3.16 -28.43
CA VAL A 514 9.29 -3.00 -28.21
C VAL A 514 9.77 -3.46 -26.83
N VAL A 515 8.84 -3.78 -25.92
CA VAL A 515 9.15 -4.27 -24.56
C VAL A 515 9.82 -5.65 -24.62
N LYS A 516 10.72 -5.94 -23.68
CA LYS A 516 11.52 -7.18 -23.58
C LYS A 516 11.72 -7.61 -22.12
N ALA A 517 12.22 -8.83 -21.90
CA ALA A 517 12.40 -9.37 -20.54
C ALA A 517 13.38 -8.53 -19.68
N GLU A 518 14.32 -7.84 -20.33
CA GLU A 518 15.25 -6.90 -19.70
C GLU A 518 14.55 -5.67 -19.09
N ASP A 519 13.34 -5.31 -19.51
CA ASP A 519 12.59 -4.20 -18.90
C ASP A 519 12.05 -4.57 -17.50
N PHE A 520 11.94 -5.87 -17.18
CA PHE A 520 11.42 -6.42 -15.91
C PHE A 520 12.52 -6.99 -15.01
N PHE A 521 13.80 -6.72 -15.31
CA PHE A 521 14.96 -7.37 -14.70
C PHE A 521 16.00 -6.36 -14.20
N SER A 522 16.60 -6.62 -13.04
CA SER A 522 17.81 -5.95 -12.56
C SER A 522 18.77 -6.95 -11.95
N THR A 523 20.05 -6.61 -11.89
CA THR A 523 21.12 -7.41 -11.26
C THR A 523 21.83 -6.61 -10.17
N GLY A 524 22.60 -7.27 -9.31
CA GLY A 524 23.50 -6.61 -8.36
C GLY A 524 22.97 -6.45 -6.93
N LEU A 525 21.80 -7.00 -6.57
CA LEU A 525 21.28 -6.95 -5.19
C LEU A 525 22.03 -7.92 -4.24
N ASP A 526 22.89 -8.78 -4.79
CA ASP A 526 23.89 -9.58 -4.07
C ASP A 526 25.02 -8.74 -3.47
N LYS A 527 25.25 -7.54 -4.02
CA LYS A 527 26.38 -6.68 -3.67
C LYS A 527 26.04 -5.80 -2.47
N ALA A 528 26.93 -5.80 -1.48
CA ALA A 528 26.80 -4.91 -0.34
C ALA A 528 26.94 -3.44 -0.77
N GLY A 529 26.06 -2.58 -0.25
CA GLY A 529 26.19 -1.14 -0.39
C GLY A 529 27.35 -0.56 0.42
N ASP A 530 27.80 0.64 0.04
CA ASP A 530 28.85 1.37 0.77
C ASP A 530 28.32 1.92 2.11
N THR A 531 28.69 1.24 3.20
CA THR A 531 28.36 1.61 4.57
C THR A 531 29.42 2.52 5.23
N GLY A 532 30.41 3.02 4.49
CA GLY A 532 31.45 3.93 5.01
C GLY A 532 30.98 5.35 5.38
N LYS A 533 29.70 5.67 5.13
CA LYS A 533 29.06 6.95 5.40
C LYS A 533 28.85 7.18 6.91
N LYS A 534 28.70 8.44 7.35
CA LYS A 534 28.60 8.82 8.79
C LYS A 534 27.53 8.05 9.59
N LEU A 535 26.43 7.64 8.95
CA LEU A 535 25.37 6.82 9.58
C LEU A 535 25.67 5.30 9.59
N GLY A 536 26.62 4.79 8.79
CA GLY A 536 27.02 3.38 8.80
C GLY A 536 26.04 2.42 8.11
N SER A 537 25.18 2.92 7.21
CA SER A 537 24.19 2.13 6.47
C SER A 537 24.13 2.54 4.99
N ASN A 538 23.55 1.68 4.15
CA ASN A 538 23.23 2.01 2.76
C ASN A 538 22.01 1.25 2.26
N VAL A 539 21.03 1.97 1.71
CA VAL A 539 19.87 1.41 1.00
C VAL A 539 20.19 1.29 -0.50
N THR A 540 20.19 0.07 -1.03
CA THR A 540 20.32 -0.25 -2.45
C THR A 540 18.93 -0.56 -3.01
N ALA A 541 18.30 0.42 -3.66
CA ALA A 541 16.92 0.33 -4.12
C ALA A 541 16.78 -0.20 -5.56
N VAL A 542 15.80 -1.09 -5.75
CA VAL A 542 15.32 -1.63 -7.03
C VAL A 542 13.87 -1.19 -7.20
N ASN A 543 13.71 -0.01 -7.78
CA ASN A 543 12.43 0.67 -8.02
C ASN A 543 12.27 0.99 -9.52
N VAL A 544 11.27 1.79 -9.89
CA VAL A 544 10.99 2.15 -11.30
C VAL A 544 12.17 2.75 -12.07
N ASN A 545 13.14 3.38 -11.37
CA ASN A 545 14.36 3.93 -11.98
C ASN A 545 15.47 2.88 -12.21
N LYS A 546 15.22 1.61 -11.84
CA LYS A 546 16.11 0.46 -12.09
C LYS A 546 15.43 -0.62 -12.93
N ILE A 547 14.19 -0.96 -12.60
CA ILE A 547 13.34 -1.84 -13.41
C ILE A 547 12.20 -0.98 -13.96
N VAL A 548 12.34 -0.55 -15.21
CA VAL A 548 11.35 0.31 -15.90
C VAL A 548 9.96 -0.35 -16.01
N GLY A 549 9.92 -1.68 -15.98
CA GLY A 549 8.68 -2.47 -15.93
C GLY A 549 7.91 -2.37 -14.61
N LEU A 550 8.46 -1.81 -13.53
CA LEU A 550 7.73 -1.56 -12.28
C LEU A 550 6.74 -0.37 -12.37
N ASN A 551 6.80 0.42 -13.44
CA ASN A 551 5.87 1.53 -13.61
C ASN A 551 4.41 1.03 -13.66
N THR A 552 3.55 1.70 -12.89
CA THR A 552 2.16 1.33 -12.55
C THR A 552 1.96 -0.03 -11.87
N LEU A 553 3.00 -0.73 -11.37
CA LEU A 553 2.86 -2.06 -10.74
C LEU A 553 2.80 -2.07 -9.21
N GLY A 554 2.86 -0.91 -8.54
CA GLY A 554 2.52 -0.78 -7.12
C GLY A 554 3.51 -1.39 -6.13
N ILE A 555 4.75 -1.71 -6.54
CA ILE A 555 5.74 -2.33 -5.65
C ILE A 555 7.19 -1.95 -6.00
N SER A 556 8.09 -2.01 -5.02
CA SER A 556 9.55 -1.97 -5.22
C SER A 556 10.27 -2.78 -4.14
N MET A 557 11.55 -3.08 -4.33
CA MET A 557 12.38 -3.85 -3.41
C MET A 557 13.66 -3.09 -3.06
N VAL A 558 14.18 -3.30 -1.86
CA VAL A 558 15.45 -2.74 -1.38
C VAL A 558 16.30 -3.82 -0.74
N ARG A 559 17.62 -3.67 -0.84
CA ARG A 559 18.58 -4.25 0.12
C ARG A 559 19.04 -3.14 1.04
N ILE A 560 19.23 -3.43 2.32
CA ILE A 560 19.85 -2.50 3.26
C ILE A 560 21.02 -3.20 3.94
N ASP A 561 22.21 -2.65 3.75
CA ASP A 561 23.44 -3.08 4.41
C ASP A 561 23.74 -2.15 5.60
N TYR A 562 24.17 -2.73 6.72
CA TYR A 562 24.54 -2.01 7.93
C TYR A 562 25.93 -2.46 8.39
N ALA A 563 26.84 -1.50 8.59
CA ALA A 563 28.07 -1.70 9.34
C ALA A 563 27.76 -2.01 10.84
N PRO A 564 28.75 -2.40 11.66
CA PRO A 564 28.59 -2.42 13.11
C PRO A 564 28.11 -1.05 13.61
N LYS A 565 27.12 -1.01 14.51
CA LYS A 565 26.45 0.23 14.94
C LYS A 565 25.84 1.06 13.79
N GLY A 566 25.61 0.47 12.61
CA GLY A 566 25.01 1.12 11.45
C GLY A 566 23.55 1.52 11.69
N LEU A 567 23.12 2.67 11.18
CA LEU A 567 21.79 3.22 11.38
C LEU A 567 21.18 3.68 10.05
N ASN A 568 19.99 3.20 9.71
CA ASN A 568 19.08 3.92 8.84
C ASN A 568 18.25 4.84 9.74
N ALA A 569 18.48 6.15 9.63
CA ALA A 569 17.98 7.16 10.56
C ALA A 569 16.44 7.26 10.55
N PRO A 570 15.81 7.91 11.55
CA PRO A 570 14.38 8.22 11.51
C PRO A 570 13.96 8.85 10.18
N HIS A 571 13.09 8.16 9.46
CA HIS A 571 12.59 8.54 8.15
C HIS A 571 11.13 8.11 7.97
N THR A 572 10.49 8.55 6.89
CA THR A 572 9.15 8.11 6.51
C THR A 572 9.06 7.87 4.99
N HIS A 573 8.12 7.00 4.61
CA HIS A 573 7.75 6.67 3.24
C HIS A 573 6.32 7.18 2.95
N PRO A 574 6.16 8.38 2.35
CA PRO A 574 4.83 9.00 2.18
C PRO A 574 3.85 8.20 1.31
N ARG A 575 4.36 7.32 0.42
CA ARG A 575 3.56 6.59 -0.56
C ARG A 575 3.64 5.06 -0.43
N ALA A 576 4.18 4.52 0.67
CA ALA A 576 4.26 3.07 0.85
C ALA A 576 4.39 2.61 2.31
N THR A 577 3.79 1.46 2.60
CA THR A 577 4.21 0.55 3.68
C THR A 577 5.55 -0.09 3.30
N GLU A 578 6.48 -0.27 4.25
CA GLU A 578 7.63 -1.19 4.10
C GLU A 578 7.37 -2.50 4.86
N ILE A 579 7.70 -3.65 4.25
CA ILE A 579 7.91 -4.93 4.93
C ILE A 579 9.36 -5.39 4.73
N LEU A 580 10.04 -5.76 5.82
CA LEU A 580 11.48 -6.05 5.83
C LEU A 580 11.77 -7.38 6.52
N THR A 581 12.72 -8.15 6.00
CA THR A 581 13.30 -9.32 6.67
C THR A 581 14.82 -9.23 6.78
N VAL A 582 15.37 -9.67 7.90
CA VAL A 582 16.83 -9.75 8.12
C VAL A 582 17.36 -11.04 7.50
N ILE A 583 18.31 -10.96 6.59
CA ILE A 583 18.94 -12.13 5.96
C ILE A 583 20.27 -12.52 6.61
N GLU A 584 20.96 -11.56 7.23
CA GLU A 584 22.21 -11.74 8.00
C GLU A 584 22.26 -10.78 9.20
N GLY A 585 22.75 -11.23 10.35
CA GLY A 585 22.92 -10.39 11.54
C GLY A 585 21.66 -10.16 12.37
N GLN A 586 21.51 -8.94 12.90
CA GLN A 586 20.38 -8.50 13.74
C GLN A 586 20.09 -7.01 13.58
N LEU A 587 18.84 -6.60 13.74
CA LEU A 587 18.39 -5.20 13.78
C LEU A 587 17.57 -4.92 15.04
N PHE A 588 17.72 -3.73 15.59
CA PHE A 588 16.70 -3.08 16.42
C PHE A 588 15.90 -2.14 15.52
N VAL A 589 14.58 -2.31 15.46
CA VAL A 589 13.69 -1.53 14.59
C VAL A 589 12.56 -0.91 15.39
N GLY A 590 11.96 0.15 14.86
CA GLY A 590 10.73 0.69 15.41
C GLY A 590 10.06 1.76 14.57
N PHE A 591 8.80 2.07 14.88
CA PHE A 591 8.01 3.15 14.32
C PHE A 591 7.18 3.87 15.39
N VAL A 592 6.80 5.12 15.12
CA VAL A 592 5.99 5.96 16.01
C VAL A 592 4.66 6.31 15.36
N THR A 593 3.57 6.28 16.13
CA THR A 593 2.24 6.70 15.66
C THR A 593 2.14 8.21 15.43
N SER A 594 1.12 8.62 14.68
CA SER A 594 0.63 10.00 14.68
C SER A 594 0.16 10.45 16.07
N ASN A 595 0.03 11.77 16.22
CA ASN A 595 -0.42 12.42 17.44
C ASN A 595 -1.87 11.99 17.71
N SER A 596 -2.03 11.12 18.71
CA SER A 596 -3.33 10.67 19.22
C SER A 596 -3.65 11.34 20.56
N ASP A 597 -4.87 11.18 21.07
CA ASP A 597 -5.25 11.67 22.41
C ASP A 597 -4.41 11.06 23.54
N ASN A 598 -3.72 9.94 23.27
CA ASN A 598 -2.75 9.27 24.17
C ASN A 598 -1.29 9.51 23.76
N GLY A 599 -1.01 10.52 22.93
CA GLY A 599 0.33 10.92 22.48
C GLY A 599 0.88 10.14 21.29
N ASN A 600 2.18 10.27 21.04
CA ASN A 600 2.93 9.56 20.00
C ASN A 600 3.52 8.26 20.57
N ARG A 601 2.94 7.11 20.20
CA ARG A 601 3.32 5.80 20.76
C ARG A 601 4.43 5.14 19.93
N LEU A 602 5.52 4.75 20.59
CA LEU A 602 6.63 4.01 19.97
C LEU A 602 6.40 2.49 20.02
N PHE A 603 6.53 1.84 18.87
CA PHE A 603 6.60 0.38 18.73
C PHE A 603 8.03 -0.02 18.33
N THR A 604 8.64 -0.98 19.04
CA THR A 604 10.00 -1.46 18.73
C THR A 604 10.14 -2.98 18.84
N LYS A 605 11.06 -3.57 18.08
CA LYS A 605 11.44 -4.98 18.20
C LYS A 605 12.92 -5.22 17.89
N MET A 606 13.51 -6.21 18.56
CA MET A 606 14.78 -6.83 18.15
C MET A 606 14.48 -7.95 17.14
N LEU A 607 14.99 -7.78 15.92
CA LEU A 607 14.96 -8.75 14.83
C LEU A 607 16.31 -9.48 14.73
N LYS A 608 16.27 -10.78 14.52
CA LYS A 608 17.38 -11.65 14.11
C LYS A 608 17.19 -12.04 12.65
N LYS A 609 18.19 -12.69 12.06
CA LYS A 609 18.01 -13.41 10.78
C LYS A 609 16.71 -14.23 10.78
N GLY A 610 15.93 -14.09 9.71
CA GLY A 610 14.64 -14.76 9.53
C GLY A 610 13.45 -14.08 10.20
N ASP A 611 13.65 -13.07 11.03
CA ASP A 611 12.56 -12.23 11.50
C ASP A 611 12.10 -11.29 10.38
N VAL A 612 10.82 -10.97 10.41
CA VAL A 612 10.10 -10.07 9.51
C VAL A 612 9.46 -8.98 10.34
N PHE A 613 9.46 -7.74 9.86
CA PHE A 613 8.79 -6.60 10.50
C PHE A 613 8.14 -5.68 9.45
N VAL A 614 7.16 -4.89 9.88
CA VAL A 614 6.35 -4.03 9.02
C VAL A 614 6.30 -2.60 9.57
N PHE A 615 6.46 -1.63 8.67
CA PHE A 615 6.38 -0.20 8.95
C PHE A 615 5.21 0.40 8.14
N PRO A 616 4.10 0.81 8.78
CA PRO A 616 2.94 1.38 8.07
C PRO A 616 3.27 2.68 7.31
N GLN A 617 2.55 2.92 6.23
CA GLN A 617 2.74 4.08 5.36
C GLN A 617 2.71 5.41 6.12
N GLY A 618 3.63 6.32 5.77
CA GLY A 618 3.68 7.68 6.32
C GLY A 618 4.20 7.80 7.76
N LEU A 619 4.29 6.71 8.54
CA LEU A 619 4.80 6.75 9.91
C LEU A 619 6.32 6.94 9.96
N ILE A 620 6.81 7.64 11.00
CA ILE A 620 8.25 7.81 11.23
C ILE A 620 8.81 6.51 11.82
N HIS A 621 9.85 5.97 11.19
CA HIS A 621 10.46 4.70 11.56
C HIS A 621 11.99 4.69 11.33
N PHE A 622 12.66 3.71 11.93
CA PHE A 622 14.11 3.55 11.88
C PHE A 622 14.52 2.08 11.91
N GLN A 623 15.73 1.79 11.42
CA GLN A 623 16.38 0.49 11.59
C GLN A 623 17.84 0.67 12.00
N PHE A 624 18.23 0.06 13.11
CA PHE A 624 19.55 0.17 13.72
C PHE A 624 20.20 -1.22 13.85
N ASN A 625 21.50 -1.34 13.59
CA ASN A 625 22.27 -2.54 13.91
C ASN A 625 22.98 -2.33 15.26
N PRO A 626 22.44 -2.80 16.40
CA PRO A 626 23.10 -2.63 17.69
C PRO A 626 24.37 -3.50 17.85
N GLY A 627 24.64 -4.41 16.91
CA GLY A 627 25.72 -5.40 16.97
C GLY A 627 27.10 -4.90 16.55
N TYR A 628 28.08 -5.79 16.74
CA TYR A 628 29.50 -5.58 16.41
C TYR A 628 29.93 -6.22 15.08
N THR A 629 29.00 -6.85 14.36
CA THR A 629 29.18 -7.40 13.00
C THR A 629 28.34 -6.59 12.01
N ASN A 630 28.56 -6.80 10.72
CA ASN A 630 27.61 -6.33 9.71
C ASN A 630 26.24 -7.03 9.89
N THR A 631 25.20 -6.37 9.40
CA THR A 631 23.83 -6.88 9.27
C THR A 631 23.33 -6.57 7.86
N VAL A 632 22.54 -7.46 7.26
CA VAL A 632 21.94 -7.26 5.93
C VAL A 632 20.46 -7.63 5.98
N ALA A 633 19.62 -6.78 5.39
CA ALA A 633 18.18 -6.99 5.27
C ALA A 633 17.69 -6.80 3.83
N ILE A 634 16.57 -7.46 3.50
CA ILE A 634 15.81 -7.23 2.27
C ILE A 634 14.45 -6.64 2.66
N GLY A 635 14.12 -5.49 2.09
CA GLY A 635 12.84 -4.81 2.26
C GLY A 635 12.05 -4.78 0.95
N ALA A 636 10.74 -4.64 1.04
CA ALA A 636 9.85 -4.36 -0.07
C ALA A 636 8.82 -3.32 0.33
N LEU A 637 8.45 -2.45 -0.61
CA LEU A 637 7.61 -1.30 -0.36
C LEU A 637 6.41 -1.29 -1.31
N SER A 638 5.22 -0.95 -0.79
CA SER A 638 3.93 -0.96 -1.50
C SER A 638 3.74 0.18 -2.53
N SER A 639 4.82 0.53 -3.25
CA SER A 639 4.81 1.47 -4.37
C SER A 639 6.07 1.30 -5.22
N GLN A 640 5.97 1.52 -6.53
CA GLN A 640 7.16 1.60 -7.41
C GLN A 640 8.01 2.86 -7.20
N ASN A 641 7.50 3.84 -6.44
CA ASN A 641 8.22 5.03 -6.00
C ASN A 641 7.71 5.46 -4.61
N PRO A 642 8.17 4.81 -3.52
CA PRO A 642 7.69 5.07 -2.17
C PRO A 642 7.96 6.52 -1.69
N GLY A 643 9.04 7.11 -2.18
CA GLY A 643 9.60 8.36 -1.64
C GLY A 643 10.20 8.15 -0.25
N THR A 644 11.20 8.95 0.11
CA THR A 644 11.84 8.87 1.43
C THR A 644 12.02 10.28 1.96
N ILE A 645 11.65 10.52 3.21
CA ILE A 645 11.97 11.77 3.91
C ILE A 645 12.82 11.38 5.13
N THR A 646 14.14 11.60 5.09
CA THR A 646 14.95 11.52 6.32
C THR A 646 14.58 12.72 7.18
N ILE A 647 14.17 12.50 8.42
CA ILE A 647 13.60 13.57 9.25
C ILE A 647 14.65 14.66 9.55
N ALA A 648 15.87 14.26 9.90
CA ALA A 648 16.94 15.22 10.19
C ALA A 648 17.37 16.02 8.95
N ASP A 649 17.66 15.33 7.82
CA ASP A 649 18.05 15.96 6.56
C ASP A 649 16.98 16.92 6.02
N ALA A 650 15.69 16.65 6.25
CA ALA A 650 14.58 17.48 5.78
C ALA A 650 14.28 18.69 6.68
N VAL A 651 14.38 18.53 8.01
CA VAL A 651 14.11 19.63 8.96
C VAL A 651 15.31 20.56 9.10
N PHE A 652 16.52 20.00 9.26
CA PHE A 652 17.73 20.76 9.55
C PHE A 652 18.63 20.96 8.32
N GLY A 653 18.60 20.04 7.35
CA GLY A 653 19.39 20.10 6.11
C GLY A 653 18.68 20.64 4.87
N SER A 654 17.46 21.17 5.02
CA SER A 654 16.65 21.66 3.89
C SER A 654 17.27 22.89 3.22
N LYS A 655 17.04 23.03 1.91
CA LYS A 655 17.69 24.06 1.06
C LYS A 655 16.63 24.86 0.27
N PRO A 656 16.46 26.17 0.52
CA PRO A 656 17.04 26.95 1.64
C PRO A 656 16.58 26.42 3.02
N PRO A 657 17.33 26.70 4.11
CA PRO A 657 16.99 26.20 5.44
C PRO A 657 15.70 26.81 5.98
N ILE A 658 14.99 26.05 6.82
CA ILE A 658 13.90 26.56 7.64
C ILE A 658 14.49 27.55 8.67
N SER A 659 13.75 28.63 8.95
CA SER A 659 14.18 29.69 9.87
C SER A 659 14.52 29.15 11.26
N ASP A 660 15.61 29.65 11.83
CA ASP A 660 16.03 29.37 13.21
C ASP A 660 14.95 29.75 14.24
N ASP A 661 14.24 30.87 14.09
CA ASP A 661 13.07 31.25 14.90
C ASP A 661 11.96 30.19 14.90
N ILE A 662 11.72 29.54 13.75
CA ILE A 662 10.69 28.51 13.60
C ILE A 662 11.13 27.22 14.27
N LEU A 663 12.36 26.77 14.01
CA LEU A 663 12.86 25.53 14.59
C LEU A 663 13.11 25.66 16.10
N ALA A 664 13.66 26.79 16.56
CA ALA A 664 13.90 27.05 17.98
C ALA A 664 12.59 27.00 18.77
N LYS A 665 11.53 27.62 18.24
CA LYS A 665 10.20 27.56 18.85
C LYS A 665 9.55 26.17 18.74
N ALA A 666 9.73 25.45 17.63
CA ALA A 666 9.15 24.12 17.43
C ALA A 666 9.77 23.05 18.35
N PHE A 667 11.10 23.02 18.44
CA PHE A 667 11.86 22.09 19.30
C PHE A 667 12.06 22.63 20.72
N GLN A 668 11.58 23.85 21.00
CA GLN A 668 11.61 24.51 22.33
C GLN A 668 13.03 24.72 22.88
N VAL A 669 13.96 25.02 21.98
CA VAL A 669 15.39 25.22 22.28
C VAL A 669 15.85 26.63 21.93
N ASP A 670 17.08 27.00 22.30
CA ASP A 670 17.65 28.26 21.86
C ASP A 670 18.11 28.20 20.38
N LYS A 671 18.28 29.37 19.75
CA LYS A 671 18.73 29.45 18.34
C LYS A 671 20.10 28.80 18.12
N LYS A 672 21.00 28.80 19.10
CA LYS A 672 22.36 28.21 18.97
C LYS A 672 22.30 26.68 18.91
N THR A 673 21.34 26.06 19.61
CA THR A 673 21.03 24.65 19.45
C THR A 673 20.57 24.34 18.02
N ILE A 674 19.73 25.21 17.43
CA ILE A 674 19.34 25.07 16.03
C ILE A 674 20.51 25.27 15.09
N ASP A 675 21.32 26.31 15.27
CA ASP A 675 22.54 26.56 14.48
C ASP A 675 23.46 25.32 14.50
N LEU A 676 23.63 24.70 15.68
CA LEU A 676 24.44 23.49 15.88
C LEU A 676 23.86 22.24 15.20
N LEU A 677 22.53 22.10 15.18
CA LEU A 677 21.82 21.01 14.49
C LEU A 677 21.85 21.20 12.96
N GLN A 678 21.58 22.41 12.47
CA GLN A 678 21.65 22.75 11.04
C GLN A 678 23.08 22.61 10.50
N ALA A 679 24.10 22.93 11.31
CA ALA A 679 25.51 22.76 10.93
C ALA A 679 25.98 21.30 10.72
N GLN A 680 25.10 20.30 10.89
CA GLN A 680 25.39 18.89 10.59
C GLN A 680 24.97 18.41 9.18
N PHE A 681 24.29 19.25 8.37
CA PHE A 681 23.60 18.85 7.12
C PHE A 681 23.77 19.83 5.92
#